data_AF-A0A7S2WBX7-F1
#
_entry.id   AF-A0A7S2WBX7-F1
#
_cell.length_a   1.000
_cell.length_b   1.000
_cell.length_c   1.000
_cell.angle_alpha   90.00
_cell.angle_beta   90.00
_cell.angle_gamma   90.00
#
_symmetry.space_group_name_H-M   'P 1'
#
loop_
_entity.id
_entity.type
_entity.pdbx_description
1 polymer ?
#
loop_
_entity_poly.entity_id
_entity_poly.type
_entity_poly.pdbx_seq_one_letter_code
_entity_poly.pdbx_strand_id
1 'polypeptide(L)'
;GEIWLVFVDEGISLHQWLYSKQELPSGGILLQPSASWQRLRTSVYGGSQLRELLRQVLVAVSELHQENITHRDVKPGNVVWSLQPTAHGTDMELRVVLIDFSSALSSEALKLGLYGVDGPSPDEETAEYSPPEAMFSSSSSSRDRQFGPSYDMWSVGVLVLEVLLGTSKAFSVDDRTRSMLTSRLQHEPPEVLEEALFLAALADLCLVPLRSAATAATGASHAALRRLGLGLGSQKAHACGLADFQAALQRRDPLNIGYREMLGGAGLDLLYRLLDSRPEMRLTVAEALQHPFFAAPASPRASAALDIPAARGMPLGWPLPESLAVASAGPAAVADSPAMEYPTWRLEASQYVCPECGRTFPDLNSCLQHATARRHGDHCEYDVFGFPPCLSTHELLPLDPLSGWCDLQGRRQTIEDYFSVLKTTDLRLWGVFDGHLGAQAAKFAAQHLPVLISEEASRAPMDTTALVNLLERSFRQVAHSFEQTVQDQADPTWGRSGTTATVAAITDDGVLAVANVGDSRAVLCCASNGDAVVLTPDHTAAVRREAERIQANGGHISAGPGGARTGVLRVEGRVVITRSIGNLDLGPLLPTAPWIVVANLSSSHSSWLLEARDTVDVENSATGLQGWPEEIDPSYLILATDGLWDVMREEEVVALVNLQLSRRPLATSTRDHAGVETCDLSHPDAPGSKSSSGTSARSMGMLESFWQDTARKLAYDALVRGSRDNIGVCLIDLQNRAVVHVLETVPTGRMDADRHDDDASGDDYALVGDKE
;
A
#
# COMPACT_ATOMS: atom_id res chain seq x y z
N GLY A 1 18.09 -23.50 -19.03
CA GLY A 1 18.09 -22.82 -17.73
C GLY A 1 17.24 -21.60 -17.91
N GLU A 2 15.99 -21.68 -17.47
CA GLU A 2 15.04 -20.58 -17.60
C GLU A 2 15.26 -19.64 -16.42
N ILE A 3 15.69 -18.42 -16.74
CA ILE A 3 15.85 -17.33 -15.79
C ILE A 3 14.44 -16.77 -15.57
N TRP A 4 13.91 -16.97 -14.37
CA TRP A 4 12.67 -16.32 -13.95
C TRP A 4 13.03 -14.93 -13.42
N LEU A 5 12.63 -13.87 -14.13
CA LEU A 5 12.73 -12.49 -13.65
C LEU A 5 11.66 -12.30 -12.56
N VAL A 6 12.12 -12.22 -11.32
CA VAL A 6 11.28 -11.84 -10.17
C VAL A 6 11.20 -10.31 -10.19
N PHE A 7 10.05 -9.76 -10.59
CA PHE A 7 9.81 -8.32 -10.49
C PHE A 7 9.62 -7.96 -9.01
N VAL A 8 10.49 -7.07 -8.50
CA VAL A 8 10.19 -6.21 -7.36
C VAL A 8 8.87 -5.50 -7.65
N ASP A 9 8.05 -5.13 -6.65
CA ASP A 9 6.86 -4.31 -6.91
C ASP A 9 7.31 -2.96 -7.51
N GLU A 10 7.25 -2.87 -8.84
CA GLU A 10 7.65 -1.67 -9.59
C GLU A 10 6.49 -0.66 -9.69
N GLY A 11 5.30 -1.02 -9.18
CA GLY A 11 4.08 -0.23 -9.22
C GLY A 11 2.93 -0.90 -9.97
N ILE A 12 1.91 -0.11 -10.31
CA ILE A 12 0.74 -0.57 -11.08
C ILE A 12 0.86 -0.18 -12.55
N SER A 13 0.33 -1.01 -13.45
CA SER A 13 0.25 -0.64 -14.87
C SER A 13 -0.62 0.61 -15.04
N LEU A 14 -0.25 1.47 -15.98
CA LEU A 14 -1.01 2.65 -16.33
C LEU A 14 -2.41 2.26 -16.82
N HIS A 15 -2.59 1.09 -17.44
CA HIS A 15 -3.89 0.55 -17.83
C HIS A 15 -4.83 0.34 -16.61
N GLN A 16 -4.34 -0.31 -15.55
CA GLN A 16 -5.11 -0.50 -14.31
C GLN A 16 -5.37 0.82 -13.60
N TRP A 17 -4.46 1.79 -13.74
CA TRP A 17 -4.67 3.12 -13.18
C TRP A 17 -5.69 3.95 -13.96
N LEU A 18 -5.76 3.81 -15.29
CA LEU A 18 -6.69 4.55 -16.15
C LEU A 18 -8.11 3.98 -16.13
N TYR A 19 -8.28 2.67 -15.96
CA TYR A 19 -9.58 1.99 -16.14
C TYR A 19 -10.06 1.20 -14.93
N SER A 20 -11.37 1.22 -14.72
CA SER A 20 -12.08 0.32 -13.81
C SER A 20 -12.97 -0.62 -14.63
N LYS A 21 -13.10 -1.87 -14.16
CA LYS A 21 -13.92 -2.89 -14.82
C LYS A 21 -15.35 -2.84 -14.28
N GLN A 22 -16.34 -2.75 -15.16
CA GLN A 22 -17.76 -2.88 -14.83
C GLN A 22 -18.33 -4.12 -15.54
N GLU A 23 -18.93 -5.03 -14.78
CA GLU A 23 -19.65 -6.16 -15.37
C GLU A 23 -21.02 -5.73 -15.88
N LEU A 24 -21.30 -6.03 -17.14
CA LEU A 24 -22.59 -5.82 -17.77
C LEU A 24 -23.52 -6.98 -17.41
N PRO A 25 -24.84 -6.74 -17.31
CA PRO A 25 -25.84 -7.79 -17.07
C PRO A 25 -25.81 -8.95 -18.09
N SER A 26 -25.21 -8.74 -19.25
CA SER A 26 -25.00 -9.74 -20.30
C SER A 26 -23.75 -10.62 -20.09
N GLY A 27 -23.02 -10.47 -18.98
CA GLY A 27 -21.78 -11.21 -18.69
C GLY A 27 -20.54 -10.67 -19.41
N GLY A 28 -20.59 -9.44 -19.96
CA GLY A 28 -19.45 -8.78 -20.60
C GLY A 28 -18.77 -7.79 -19.68
N ILE A 29 -17.46 -7.55 -19.84
CA ILE A 29 -16.73 -6.53 -19.07
C ILE A 29 -16.65 -5.24 -19.88
N LEU A 30 -17.13 -4.14 -19.31
CA LEU A 30 -16.98 -2.79 -19.83
C LEU A 30 -15.87 -2.08 -19.07
N LEU A 31 -14.86 -1.57 -19.79
CA LEU A 31 -13.86 -0.68 -19.21
C LEU A 31 -14.44 0.75 -19.14
N GLN A 32 -14.40 1.35 -17.97
CA GLN A 32 -14.78 2.74 -17.74
C GLN A 32 -13.60 3.53 -17.16
N PRO A 33 -13.53 4.85 -17.41
CA PRO A 33 -12.49 5.67 -16.80
C PRO A 33 -12.52 5.57 -15.27
N SER A 34 -11.35 5.36 -14.65
CA SER A 34 -11.21 5.22 -13.21
C SER A 34 -11.36 6.55 -12.47
N ALA A 35 -11.53 6.50 -11.15
CA ALA A 35 -11.47 7.68 -10.30
C ALA A 35 -10.09 8.39 -10.38
N SER A 36 -9.02 7.63 -10.61
CA SER A 36 -7.68 8.18 -10.77
C SER A 36 -7.53 8.97 -12.06
N TRP A 37 -8.07 8.47 -13.17
CA TRP A 37 -8.14 9.21 -14.42
C TRP A 37 -8.97 10.49 -14.29
N GLN A 38 -10.11 10.43 -13.60
CA GLN A 38 -10.94 11.62 -13.35
C GLN A 38 -10.18 12.68 -12.54
N ARG A 39 -9.41 12.27 -11.53
CA ARG A 39 -8.54 13.19 -10.75
C ARG A 39 -7.43 13.78 -11.60
N LEU A 40 -6.77 12.99 -12.44
CA LEU A 40 -5.75 13.50 -13.36
C LEU A 40 -6.35 14.58 -14.29
N ARG A 41 -7.58 14.39 -14.77
CA ARG A 41 -8.24 15.34 -15.66
C ARG A 41 -8.74 16.61 -14.97
N THR A 42 -9.11 16.54 -13.70
CA THR A 42 -9.79 17.64 -12.98
C THR A 42 -8.90 18.37 -11.98
N SER A 43 -7.77 17.78 -11.58
CA SER A 43 -6.80 18.37 -10.66
C SER A 43 -5.97 19.47 -11.32
N VAL A 44 -5.66 20.53 -10.57
CA VAL A 44 -4.75 21.60 -11.00
C VAL A 44 -3.32 21.11 -11.25
N TYR A 45 -2.94 19.94 -10.71
CA TYR A 45 -1.63 19.29 -10.90
C TYR A 45 -1.63 18.24 -12.01
N GLY A 46 -2.80 17.95 -12.61
CA GLY A 46 -2.94 16.91 -13.62
C GLY A 46 -2.05 17.13 -14.85
N GLY A 47 -1.91 18.39 -15.28
CA GLY A 47 -1.03 18.75 -16.39
C GLY A 47 0.46 18.53 -16.10
N SER A 48 0.93 18.79 -14.87
CA SER A 48 2.32 18.49 -14.47
C SER A 48 2.56 16.99 -14.34
N GLN A 49 1.60 16.23 -13.83
CA GLN A 49 1.70 14.77 -13.72
C GLN A 49 1.76 14.11 -15.09
N LEU A 50 0.90 14.52 -16.04
CA LEU A 50 0.96 14.04 -17.42
C LEU A 50 2.29 14.39 -18.09
N ARG A 51 2.80 15.60 -17.86
CA ARG A 51 4.09 16.04 -18.41
C ARG A 51 5.24 15.16 -17.90
N GLU A 52 5.26 14.86 -16.61
CA GLU A 52 6.33 14.05 -16.00
C GLU A 52 6.23 12.58 -16.42
N LEU A 53 5.03 12.02 -16.48
CA LEU A 53 4.78 10.69 -17.03
C LEU A 53 5.30 10.58 -18.47
N LEU A 54 4.92 11.52 -19.33
CA LEU A 54 5.35 11.54 -20.73
C LEU A 54 6.87 11.72 -20.86
N ARG A 55 7.47 12.56 -20.02
CA ARG A 55 8.92 12.78 -20.00
C ARG A 55 9.65 11.48 -19.69
N GLN A 56 9.26 10.76 -18.65
CA GLN A 56 9.93 9.52 -18.25
C GLN A 56 9.73 8.39 -19.26
N VAL A 57 8.54 8.27 -19.88
CA VAL A 57 8.32 7.33 -21.00
C VAL A 57 9.26 7.66 -22.17
N LEU A 58 9.37 8.93 -22.57
CA LEU A 58 10.28 9.35 -23.64
C LEU A 58 11.75 9.12 -23.28
N VAL A 59 12.14 9.31 -22.01
CA VAL A 59 13.50 8.97 -21.56
C VAL A 59 13.76 7.48 -21.68
N ALA A 60 12.84 6.62 -21.23
CA ALA A 60 12.97 5.17 -21.37
C ALA A 60 13.09 4.76 -22.85
N VAL A 61 12.24 5.29 -23.73
CA VAL A 61 12.31 5.05 -25.18
C VAL A 61 13.64 5.57 -25.77
N SER A 62 14.15 6.71 -25.28
CA SER A 62 15.44 7.27 -25.72
C SER A 62 16.62 6.34 -25.41
N GLU A 63 16.62 5.71 -24.24
CA GLU A 63 17.65 4.72 -23.87
C GLU A 63 17.60 3.51 -24.79
N LEU A 64 16.40 3.01 -25.13
CA LEU A 64 16.25 1.90 -26.07
C LEU A 64 16.75 2.26 -27.47
N HIS A 65 16.37 3.43 -27.97
CA HIS A 65 16.75 3.87 -29.32
C HIS A 65 18.26 4.12 -29.44
N GLN A 66 18.93 4.56 -28.37
CA GLN A 66 20.40 4.69 -28.34
C GLN A 66 21.11 3.34 -28.49
N GLU A 67 20.54 2.29 -27.91
CA GLU A 67 21.02 0.91 -28.06
C GLU A 67 20.48 0.23 -29.33
N ASN A 68 19.86 0.99 -30.24
CA ASN A 68 19.26 0.49 -31.49
C ASN A 68 18.19 -0.59 -31.25
N ILE A 69 17.43 -0.45 -30.16
CA ILE A 69 16.29 -1.28 -29.77
C ILE A 69 15.01 -0.47 -30.02
N THR A 70 14.03 -1.04 -30.72
CA THR A 70 12.67 -0.47 -30.86
C THR A 70 11.70 -1.33 -30.05
N HIS A 71 10.90 -0.75 -29.16
CA HIS A 71 10.06 -1.50 -28.23
C HIS A 71 8.83 -2.16 -28.91
N ARG A 72 8.20 -1.47 -29.87
CA ARG A 72 7.04 -1.89 -30.69
C ARG A 72 5.73 -2.17 -29.97
N ASP A 73 5.73 -2.29 -28.64
CA ASP A 73 4.52 -2.49 -27.84
C ASP A 73 4.38 -1.48 -26.66
N VAL A 74 4.65 -0.19 -26.92
CA VAL A 74 4.46 0.87 -25.92
C VAL A 74 2.97 1.16 -25.74
N LYS A 75 2.38 0.69 -24.63
CA LYS A 75 0.96 0.86 -24.30
C LYS A 75 0.76 1.02 -22.78
N PRO A 76 -0.39 1.51 -22.30
CA PRO A 76 -0.64 1.65 -20.86
C PRO A 76 -0.46 0.35 -20.04
N GLY A 77 -0.68 -0.82 -20.64
CA GLY A 77 -0.43 -2.10 -19.97
C GLY A 77 1.06 -2.36 -19.67
N ASN A 78 1.94 -1.78 -20.47
CA ASN A 78 3.39 -1.98 -20.44
C ASN A 78 4.13 -0.77 -19.85
N VAL A 79 3.40 0.22 -19.35
CA VAL A 79 3.95 1.35 -18.60
C VAL A 79 3.53 1.20 -17.16
N VAL A 80 4.47 0.94 -16.28
CA VAL A 80 4.25 0.84 -14.83
C VAL A 80 4.58 2.17 -14.20
N TRP A 81 3.75 2.61 -13.25
CA TRP A 81 4.03 3.80 -12.46
C TRP A 81 3.96 3.49 -10.97
N SER A 82 4.85 4.11 -10.21
CA SER A 82 4.90 4.07 -8.74
C SER A 82 5.34 5.42 -8.18
N LEU A 83 5.12 5.62 -6.88
CA LEU A 83 5.72 6.72 -6.15
C LEU A 83 6.83 6.17 -5.27
N GLN A 84 8.03 6.69 -5.44
CA GLN A 84 9.20 6.25 -4.70
C GLN A 84 9.76 7.41 -3.87
N PRO A 85 10.27 7.14 -2.66
CA PRO A 85 11.01 8.15 -1.92
C PRO A 85 12.21 8.62 -2.74
N THR A 86 12.40 9.93 -2.82
CA THR A 86 13.62 10.55 -3.37
C THR A 86 14.86 10.07 -2.60
N ALA A 87 16.04 10.18 -3.20
CA ALA A 87 17.31 9.73 -2.58
C ALA A 87 17.63 10.38 -1.21
N HIS A 88 16.92 11.45 -0.84
CA HIS A 88 17.02 12.13 0.45
C HIS A 88 15.89 11.81 1.43
N GLY A 89 14.92 10.95 1.05
CA GLY A 89 13.94 10.33 1.94
C GLY A 89 12.79 11.22 2.42
N THR A 90 12.69 12.47 1.99
CA THR A 90 11.69 13.43 2.48
C THR A 90 10.55 13.73 1.51
N ASP A 91 10.76 13.52 0.21
CA ASP A 91 9.77 13.76 -0.85
C ASP A 91 9.54 12.49 -1.66
N MET A 92 8.32 12.31 -2.19
CA MET A 92 7.94 11.22 -3.09
C MET A 92 8.07 11.68 -4.55
N GLU A 93 8.77 10.90 -5.36
CA GLU A 93 8.96 11.12 -6.79
C GLU A 93 8.17 10.08 -7.60
N LEU A 94 7.49 10.56 -8.64
CA LEU A 94 6.87 9.68 -9.64
C LEU A 94 7.98 8.89 -10.34
N ARG A 95 7.92 7.56 -10.29
CA ARG A 95 8.76 6.69 -11.12
C ARG A 95 7.89 5.99 -12.15
N VAL A 96 8.30 6.08 -13.41
CA VAL A 96 7.69 5.39 -14.54
C VAL A 96 8.70 4.42 -15.13
N VAL A 97 8.27 3.18 -15.31
CA VAL A 97 9.08 2.09 -15.88
C VAL A 97 8.36 1.52 -17.10
N LEU A 98 9.10 1.36 -18.19
CA LEU A 98 8.62 0.67 -19.39
C LEU A 98 9.00 -0.81 -19.26
N ILE A 99 8.01 -1.69 -19.40
CA ILE A 99 8.13 -3.14 -19.21
C ILE A 99 7.68 -3.89 -20.48
N ASP A 100 7.85 -5.22 -20.47
CA ASP A 100 7.42 -6.14 -21.54
C ASP A 100 8.08 -5.88 -22.91
N PHE A 101 9.28 -6.45 -23.05
CA PHE A 101 10.12 -6.38 -24.25
C PHE A 101 9.90 -7.56 -25.20
N SER A 102 8.81 -8.32 -25.06
CA SER A 102 8.55 -9.51 -25.89
C SER A 102 8.55 -9.18 -27.38
N SER A 103 8.03 -8.01 -27.76
CA SER A 103 7.93 -7.52 -29.15
C SER A 103 9.09 -6.61 -29.55
N ALA A 104 10.09 -6.43 -28.68
CA ALA A 104 11.18 -5.52 -28.91
C ALA A 104 12.14 -6.02 -30.01
N LEU A 105 12.50 -5.15 -30.94
CA LEU A 105 13.37 -5.47 -32.05
C LEU A 105 14.74 -4.82 -31.86
N SER A 106 15.81 -5.60 -31.98
CA SER A 106 17.20 -5.11 -32.02
C SER A 106 17.99 -5.75 -33.15
N SER A 107 19.08 -5.11 -33.58
CA SER A 107 20.01 -5.68 -34.57
C SER A 107 20.57 -7.05 -34.14
N GLU A 108 20.75 -7.24 -32.84
CA GLU A 108 21.28 -8.45 -32.22
C GLU A 108 20.22 -9.54 -32.18
N ALA A 109 18.96 -9.20 -31.84
CA ALA A 109 17.84 -10.15 -31.85
C ALA A 109 17.57 -10.69 -33.27
N LEU A 110 17.69 -9.84 -34.28
CA LEU A 110 17.61 -10.23 -35.70
C LEU A 110 18.78 -11.14 -36.12
N LYS A 111 20.01 -10.87 -35.68
CA LYS A 111 21.19 -11.71 -35.96
C LYS A 111 21.09 -13.09 -35.29
N LEU A 112 20.55 -13.13 -34.07
CA LEU A 112 20.41 -14.35 -33.28
C LEU A 112 19.20 -15.21 -33.70
N GLY A 113 18.34 -14.70 -34.57
CA GLY A 113 17.17 -15.42 -35.06
C GLY A 113 16.14 -15.72 -33.97
N LEU A 114 16.07 -14.89 -32.92
CA LEU A 114 15.20 -15.11 -31.75
C LEU A 114 13.71 -15.18 -32.11
N TYR A 115 13.32 -14.53 -33.21
CA TYR A 115 11.94 -14.50 -33.72
C TYR A 115 11.75 -15.37 -34.99
N GLY A 116 12.70 -16.26 -35.31
CA GLY A 116 12.69 -16.99 -36.58
C GLY A 116 12.99 -16.10 -37.80
N VAL A 117 12.66 -16.59 -39.00
CA VAL A 117 12.93 -15.86 -40.26
C VAL A 117 11.99 -14.68 -40.50
N ASP A 118 10.82 -14.71 -39.87
CA ASP A 118 9.69 -13.84 -40.17
C ASP A 118 9.58 -12.63 -39.20
N GLY A 119 10.14 -12.68 -37.99
CA GLY A 119 10.05 -11.59 -37.00
C GLY A 119 9.00 -11.86 -35.91
N PRO A 120 8.78 -10.93 -34.97
CA PRO A 120 7.77 -11.06 -33.92
C PRO A 120 6.38 -11.32 -34.54
N SER A 121 5.58 -12.18 -33.91
CA SER A 121 4.25 -12.51 -34.43
C SER A 121 3.31 -11.30 -34.31
N PRO A 122 2.35 -11.10 -35.23
CA PRO A 122 1.24 -10.17 -35.04
C PRO A 122 0.46 -10.42 -33.74
N ASP A 123 0.48 -11.64 -33.19
CA ASP A 123 -0.14 -11.99 -31.90
C ASP A 123 0.62 -11.43 -30.68
N GLU A 124 1.87 -10.99 -30.87
CA GLU A 124 2.73 -10.39 -29.85
C GLU A 124 2.61 -8.85 -29.86
N GLU A 125 1.91 -8.25 -30.82
CA GLU A 125 1.72 -6.79 -30.91
C GLU A 125 0.28 -6.37 -30.62
N THR A 126 0.12 -5.14 -30.11
CA THR A 126 -1.20 -4.55 -29.88
C THR A 126 -1.58 -3.61 -31.04
N ALA A 127 -2.45 -4.09 -31.92
CA ALA A 127 -2.84 -3.39 -33.15
C ALA A 127 -3.32 -1.95 -32.93
N GLU A 128 -3.97 -1.66 -31.80
CA GLU A 128 -4.49 -0.32 -31.47
C GLU A 128 -3.41 0.76 -31.29
N TYR A 129 -2.18 0.37 -30.97
CA TYR A 129 -1.03 1.27 -30.78
C TYR A 129 -0.05 1.25 -31.97
N SER A 130 -0.39 0.48 -33.01
CA SER A 130 0.44 0.34 -34.21
C SER A 130 0.28 1.57 -35.11
N PRO A 131 1.37 2.04 -35.74
CA PRO A 131 1.32 3.19 -36.62
C PRO A 131 0.66 2.86 -37.97
N PRO A 132 0.18 3.88 -38.70
CA PRO A 132 -0.41 3.75 -40.03
C PRO A 132 0.44 2.88 -40.97
N GLU A 133 1.74 3.17 -41.07
CA GLU A 133 2.64 2.45 -41.96
C GLU A 133 2.76 0.94 -41.66
N ALA A 134 2.52 0.51 -40.42
CA ALA A 134 2.48 -0.90 -40.05
C ALA A 134 1.20 -1.59 -40.57
N MET A 135 0.07 -0.88 -40.50
CA MET A 135 -1.22 -1.39 -40.98
C MET A 135 -1.29 -1.45 -42.52
N PHE A 136 -0.73 -0.46 -43.23
CA PHE A 136 -0.87 -0.33 -44.70
C PHE A 136 0.28 -0.94 -45.53
N SER A 137 1.35 -1.47 -44.91
CA SER A 137 2.49 -2.04 -45.66
C SER A 137 2.09 -3.33 -46.40
N SER A 138 2.30 -3.34 -47.72
CA SER A 138 1.72 -4.30 -48.68
C SER A 138 2.60 -5.53 -49.00
N SER A 139 3.70 -5.77 -48.29
CA SER A 139 4.53 -6.96 -48.46
C SER A 139 4.87 -7.65 -47.14
N SER A 140 4.22 -8.79 -46.89
CA SER A 140 4.37 -9.62 -45.68
C SER A 140 5.77 -10.17 -45.43
N SER A 141 6.66 -10.17 -46.42
CA SER A 141 8.03 -10.71 -46.31
C SER A 141 9.08 -9.69 -45.83
N SER A 142 8.67 -8.47 -45.50
CA SER A 142 9.54 -7.41 -45.02
C SER A 142 8.90 -6.51 -43.95
N ARG A 143 7.74 -6.89 -43.40
CA ARG A 143 7.03 -6.10 -42.38
C ARG A 143 7.89 -5.90 -41.14
N ASP A 144 8.51 -6.94 -40.60
CA ASP A 144 9.14 -6.82 -39.28
C ASP A 144 10.56 -6.25 -39.25
N ARG A 145 11.23 -6.12 -40.40
CA ARG A 145 12.61 -5.61 -40.47
C ARG A 145 12.73 -4.11 -40.73
N GLN A 146 11.60 -3.40 -40.89
CA GLN A 146 11.59 -2.01 -41.38
C GLN A 146 11.07 -0.96 -40.40
N PHE A 147 10.43 -1.36 -39.30
CA PHE A 147 9.86 -0.40 -38.36
C PHE A 147 10.90 0.02 -37.32
N GLY A 148 11.53 1.16 -37.59
CA GLY A 148 12.54 1.76 -36.71
C GLY A 148 11.93 2.60 -35.57
N PRO A 149 12.76 3.44 -34.93
CA PRO A 149 12.41 4.30 -33.80
C PRO A 149 11.08 5.08 -33.91
N SER A 150 10.66 5.45 -35.12
CA SER A 150 9.41 6.18 -35.36
C SER A 150 8.16 5.41 -34.92
N TYR A 151 8.22 4.07 -34.83
CA TYR A 151 7.10 3.24 -34.37
C TYR A 151 6.73 3.57 -32.92
N ASP A 152 7.70 3.50 -32.01
CA ASP A 152 7.48 3.79 -30.58
C ASP A 152 6.97 5.23 -30.38
N MET A 153 7.43 6.17 -31.20
CA MET A 153 6.99 7.57 -31.13
C MET A 153 5.50 7.73 -31.45
N TRP A 154 4.97 6.93 -32.38
CA TRP A 154 3.52 6.87 -32.62
C TRP A 154 2.79 6.28 -31.42
N SER A 155 3.26 5.13 -30.92
CA SER A 155 2.64 4.43 -29.79
C SER A 155 2.58 5.31 -28.53
N VAL A 156 3.63 6.11 -28.27
CA VAL A 156 3.63 7.14 -27.21
C VAL A 156 2.56 8.21 -27.47
N GLY A 157 2.37 8.65 -28.71
CA GLY A 157 1.28 9.55 -29.09
C GLY A 157 -0.11 8.96 -28.81
N VAL A 158 -0.31 7.67 -29.11
CA VAL A 158 -1.56 6.96 -28.82
C VAL A 158 -1.79 6.83 -27.32
N LEU A 159 -0.74 6.51 -26.56
CA LEU A 159 -0.79 6.46 -25.08
C LEU A 159 -1.25 7.80 -24.51
N VAL A 160 -0.68 8.92 -24.96
CA VAL A 160 -1.11 10.25 -24.50
C VAL A 160 -2.56 10.53 -24.89
N LEU A 161 -2.95 10.17 -26.11
CA LEU A 161 -4.33 10.34 -26.58
C LEU A 161 -5.34 9.54 -25.73
N GLU A 162 -4.98 8.33 -25.33
CA GLU A 162 -5.76 7.46 -24.45
C GLU A 162 -5.89 8.03 -23.03
N VAL A 163 -4.78 8.51 -22.45
CA VAL A 163 -4.79 9.20 -21.14
C VAL A 163 -5.69 10.44 -21.17
N LEU A 164 -5.72 11.18 -22.28
CA LEU A 164 -6.59 12.34 -22.41
C LEU A 164 -8.06 11.93 -22.54
N LEU A 165 -8.38 10.97 -23.42
CA LEU A 165 -9.75 10.61 -23.73
C LEU A 165 -10.40 9.68 -22.69
N GLY A 166 -9.62 9.00 -21.86
CA GLY A 166 -10.14 8.04 -20.88
C GLY A 166 -10.78 6.82 -21.55
N THR A 167 -10.27 6.40 -22.71
CA THR A 167 -10.80 5.23 -23.43
C THR A 167 -9.71 4.51 -24.21
N SER A 168 -9.68 3.18 -24.10
CA SER A 168 -8.74 2.33 -24.85
C SER A 168 -9.04 2.27 -26.35
N LYS A 169 -10.11 2.94 -26.81
CA LYS A 169 -10.53 2.99 -28.22
C LYS A 169 -10.33 4.40 -28.80
N ALA A 170 -9.11 4.92 -28.69
CA ALA A 170 -8.74 6.27 -29.12
C ALA A 170 -9.09 6.56 -30.61
N PHE A 171 -8.95 5.55 -31.48
CA PHE A 171 -9.29 5.62 -32.91
C PHE A 171 -10.66 5.01 -33.25
N SER A 172 -11.65 5.20 -32.39
CA SER A 172 -13.04 4.87 -32.73
C SER A 172 -13.69 5.95 -33.61
N VAL A 173 -14.62 5.50 -34.46
CA VAL A 173 -15.53 6.36 -35.25
C VAL A 173 -16.94 6.29 -34.66
N ASP A 174 -17.78 7.26 -34.98
CA ASP A 174 -19.18 7.26 -34.55
C ASP A 174 -19.98 6.08 -35.15
N ASP A 175 -21.08 5.71 -34.49
CA ASP A 175 -21.88 4.54 -34.85
C ASP A 175 -22.47 4.63 -36.27
N ARG A 176 -22.74 5.84 -36.76
CA ARG A 176 -23.26 6.06 -38.11
C ARG A 176 -22.18 5.77 -39.15
N THR A 177 -20.97 6.28 -38.93
CA THR A 177 -19.80 6.05 -39.79
C THR A 177 -19.43 4.57 -39.80
N ARG A 178 -19.39 3.93 -38.62
CA ARG A 178 -19.16 2.48 -38.48
C ARG A 178 -20.20 1.67 -39.25
N SER A 179 -21.49 1.90 -38.98
CA SER A 179 -22.58 1.15 -39.62
C SER A 179 -22.58 1.30 -41.15
N MET A 180 -22.28 2.51 -41.63
CA MET A 180 -22.18 2.78 -43.07
C MET A 180 -21.00 2.03 -43.71
N LEU A 181 -19.83 2.01 -43.07
CA LEU A 181 -18.65 1.29 -43.55
C LEU A 181 -18.88 -0.23 -43.53
N THR A 182 -19.39 -0.77 -42.42
CA THR A 182 -19.71 -2.20 -42.29
C THR A 182 -20.69 -2.66 -43.36
N SER A 183 -21.75 -1.88 -43.65
CA SER A 183 -22.71 -2.23 -44.70
C SER A 183 -22.11 -2.20 -46.10
N ARG A 184 -21.24 -1.24 -46.40
CA ARG A 184 -20.65 -1.07 -47.75
C ARG A 184 -19.51 -2.05 -48.03
N LEU A 185 -18.80 -2.47 -47.00
CA LEU A 185 -17.66 -3.39 -47.07
C LEU A 185 -18.04 -4.81 -46.62
N GLN A 186 -19.32 -5.12 -46.48
CA GLN A 186 -19.81 -6.45 -46.04
C GLN A 186 -19.37 -7.62 -46.93
N HIS A 187 -18.89 -7.34 -48.14
CA HIS A 187 -18.40 -8.35 -49.10
C HIS A 187 -16.87 -8.31 -49.29
N GLU A 188 -16.19 -7.39 -48.61
CA GLU A 188 -14.73 -7.33 -48.60
C GLU A 188 -14.18 -8.12 -47.40
N PRO A 189 -12.88 -8.49 -47.42
CA PRO A 189 -12.21 -9.11 -46.27
C PRO A 189 -12.30 -8.23 -45.00
N PRO A 190 -12.35 -8.82 -43.78
CA PRO A 190 -12.41 -8.06 -42.52
C PRO A 190 -11.30 -7.00 -42.37
N GLU A 191 -10.11 -7.30 -42.89
CA GLU A 191 -8.94 -6.42 -42.85
C GLU A 191 -9.20 -5.10 -43.60
N VAL A 192 -9.97 -5.14 -44.68
CA VAL A 192 -10.37 -3.96 -45.47
C VAL A 192 -11.32 -3.06 -44.67
N LEU A 193 -12.19 -3.66 -43.84
CA LEU A 193 -13.08 -2.91 -42.96
C LEU A 193 -12.31 -2.25 -41.81
N GLU A 194 -11.36 -2.97 -41.20
CA GLU A 194 -10.47 -2.42 -40.16
C GLU A 194 -9.62 -1.26 -40.70
N GLU A 195 -9.02 -1.45 -41.88
CA GLU A 195 -8.27 -0.44 -42.61
C GLU A 195 -9.11 0.83 -42.84
N ALA A 196 -10.36 0.66 -43.31
CA ALA A 196 -11.26 1.77 -43.59
C ALA A 196 -11.75 2.49 -42.32
N LEU A 197 -12.01 1.75 -41.23
CA LEU A 197 -12.41 2.33 -39.94
C LEU A 197 -11.27 3.14 -39.32
N PHE A 198 -10.03 2.63 -39.39
CA PHE A 198 -8.85 3.32 -38.88
C PHE A 198 -8.57 4.60 -39.68
N LEU A 199 -8.60 4.55 -41.01
CA LEU A 199 -8.45 5.72 -41.87
C LEU A 199 -9.53 6.78 -41.62
N ALA A 200 -10.77 6.36 -41.38
CA ALA A 200 -11.84 7.27 -41.02
C ALA A 200 -11.59 7.95 -39.66
N ALA A 201 -11.11 7.20 -38.65
CA ALA A 201 -10.75 7.77 -37.36
C ALA A 201 -9.58 8.78 -37.44
N LEU A 202 -8.56 8.50 -38.25
CA LEU A 202 -7.45 9.43 -38.51
C LEU A 202 -7.91 10.71 -39.19
N ALA A 203 -8.84 10.60 -40.15
CA ALA A 203 -9.44 11.75 -40.81
C ALA A 203 -10.32 12.57 -39.85
N ASP A 204 -11.12 11.90 -39.00
CA ASP A 204 -11.98 12.55 -38.00
C ASP A 204 -11.17 13.35 -36.97
N LEU A 205 -9.99 12.83 -36.59
CA LEU A 205 -9.03 13.51 -35.73
C LEU A 205 -8.19 14.56 -36.47
N CYS A 206 -8.29 14.68 -37.80
CA CYS A 206 -7.45 15.58 -38.61
C CYS A 206 -5.94 15.24 -38.59
N LEU A 207 -5.58 13.96 -38.42
CA LEU A 207 -4.19 13.47 -38.47
C LEU A 207 -3.72 13.14 -39.89
N VAL A 208 -4.65 12.88 -40.81
CA VAL A 208 -4.36 12.64 -42.22
C VAL A 208 -5.28 13.49 -43.09
N PRO A 209 -4.75 14.24 -44.08
CA PRO A 209 -5.59 14.86 -45.09
C PRO A 209 -6.31 13.77 -45.90
N LEU A 210 -7.64 13.83 -46.03
CA LEU A 210 -8.47 12.83 -46.74
C LEU A 210 -7.99 12.48 -48.15
N ARG A 211 -7.25 13.38 -48.82
CA ARG A 211 -6.65 13.14 -50.14
C ARG A 211 -5.40 12.25 -50.10
N SER A 212 -4.63 12.31 -49.00
CA SER A 212 -3.43 11.49 -48.77
C SER A 212 -3.76 10.13 -48.16
N ALA A 213 -4.80 10.05 -47.31
CA ALA A 213 -5.38 8.79 -46.82
C ALA A 213 -5.86 7.91 -47.99
N ALA A 214 -6.45 8.54 -49.00
CA ALA A 214 -6.83 7.87 -50.22
C ALA A 214 -5.59 7.27 -50.93
N THR A 215 -4.49 7.99 -51.11
CA THR A 215 -3.32 7.45 -51.82
C THR A 215 -2.58 6.31 -51.11
N ALA A 216 -2.74 6.14 -49.79
CA ALA A 216 -2.09 5.09 -49.00
C ALA A 216 -2.89 3.77 -48.94
N ALA A 217 -4.21 3.81 -49.17
CA ALA A 217 -5.09 2.66 -49.05
C ALA A 217 -5.00 1.72 -50.27
N THR A 218 -5.03 0.40 -50.04
CA THR A 218 -5.09 -0.58 -51.14
C THR A 218 -6.50 -0.64 -51.76
N GLY A 219 -6.61 -1.15 -52.99
CA GLY A 219 -7.71 -0.91 -53.95
C GLY A 219 -9.16 -0.81 -53.42
N ALA A 220 -9.61 -1.75 -52.58
CA ALA A 220 -10.98 -1.81 -52.07
C ALA A 220 -11.26 -0.75 -50.99
N SER A 221 -10.34 -0.57 -50.04
CA SER A 221 -10.36 0.45 -48.98
C SER A 221 -10.39 1.87 -49.57
N HIS A 222 -9.58 2.10 -50.61
CA HIS A 222 -9.58 3.35 -51.37
C HIS A 222 -10.92 3.67 -52.03
N ALA A 223 -11.53 2.68 -52.68
CA ALA A 223 -12.81 2.84 -53.38
C ALA A 223 -13.98 3.08 -52.41
N ALA A 224 -13.94 2.45 -51.23
CA ALA A 224 -14.90 2.65 -50.15
C ALA A 224 -14.85 4.10 -49.63
N LEU A 225 -13.65 4.56 -49.25
CA LEU A 225 -13.44 5.92 -48.72
C LEU A 225 -13.83 7.01 -49.72
N ARG A 226 -13.50 6.85 -51.02
CA ARG A 226 -13.93 7.78 -52.08
C ARG A 226 -15.46 7.87 -52.23
N ARG A 227 -16.19 6.77 -52.03
CA ARG A 227 -17.66 6.70 -52.17
C ARG A 227 -18.41 7.21 -50.93
N LEU A 228 -17.74 7.34 -49.78
CA LEU A 228 -18.37 7.78 -48.52
C LEU A 228 -18.67 9.27 -48.47
N GLY A 229 -18.13 10.08 -49.39
CA GLY A 229 -18.44 11.50 -49.43
C GLY A 229 -18.05 12.26 -48.15
N LEU A 230 -17.18 11.70 -47.31
CA LEU A 230 -16.62 12.30 -46.09
C LEU A 230 -15.65 13.46 -46.41
N GLY A 231 -15.96 14.29 -47.43
CA GLY A 231 -15.20 15.49 -47.79
C GLY A 231 -14.91 15.74 -49.28
N LEU A 232 -15.74 15.29 -50.22
CA LEU A 232 -15.69 15.77 -51.63
C LEU A 232 -17.04 16.31 -52.11
N GLY A 233 -17.79 16.91 -51.18
CA GLY A 233 -19.11 17.46 -51.41
C GLY A 233 -19.25 18.96 -51.11
N SER A 234 -18.17 19.73 -51.04
CA SER A 234 -18.16 21.18 -51.29
C SER A 234 -16.72 21.68 -51.34
N GLN A 235 -16.53 22.84 -51.96
CA GLN A 235 -15.26 23.33 -52.46
C GLN A 235 -14.29 23.77 -51.36
N LYS A 236 -13.30 22.92 -51.07
CA LYS A 236 -11.89 23.16 -50.69
C LYS A 236 -11.45 21.88 -49.97
N ALA A 237 -10.34 21.28 -50.38
CA ALA A 237 -9.71 20.27 -49.53
C ALA A 237 -9.47 20.95 -48.18
N HIS A 238 -10.18 20.55 -47.12
CA HIS A 238 -9.93 21.10 -45.81
C HIS A 238 -8.49 20.71 -45.47
N ALA A 239 -7.58 21.68 -45.44
CA ALA A 239 -6.25 21.44 -44.91
C ALA A 239 -6.46 21.10 -43.44
N CYS A 240 -6.11 19.89 -43.02
CA CYS A 240 -6.08 19.52 -41.62
C CYS A 240 -4.81 20.13 -41.02
N GLY A 241 -4.98 20.99 -40.01
CA GLY A 241 -3.86 21.53 -39.23
C GLY A 241 -4.08 21.35 -37.73
N LEU A 242 -3.11 21.81 -36.94
CA LEU A 242 -3.13 21.71 -35.47
C LEU A 242 -4.42 22.26 -34.84
N ALA A 243 -4.98 23.35 -35.37
CA ALA A 243 -6.23 23.93 -34.88
C ALA A 243 -7.43 23.00 -35.11
N ASP A 244 -7.47 22.27 -36.22
CA ASP A 244 -8.54 21.34 -36.54
C ASP A 244 -8.42 20.06 -35.71
N PHE A 245 -7.19 19.58 -35.51
CA PHE A 245 -6.89 18.49 -34.57
C PHE A 245 -7.35 18.85 -33.15
N GLN A 246 -7.02 20.05 -32.66
CA GLN A 246 -7.49 20.53 -31.36
C GLN A 246 -9.01 20.57 -31.28
N ALA A 247 -9.68 21.08 -32.31
CA ALA A 247 -11.15 21.11 -32.36
C ALA A 247 -11.76 19.70 -32.39
N ALA A 248 -11.13 18.76 -33.09
CA ALA A 248 -11.54 17.36 -33.13
C ALA A 248 -11.39 16.68 -31.77
N LEU A 249 -10.26 16.91 -31.10
CA LEU A 249 -10.00 16.39 -29.76
C LEU A 249 -11.00 16.94 -28.74
N GLN A 250 -11.31 18.24 -28.80
CA GLN A 250 -12.29 18.88 -27.92
C GLN A 250 -13.69 18.29 -28.07
N ARG A 251 -14.11 17.91 -29.29
CA ARG A 251 -15.41 17.24 -29.52
C ARG A 251 -15.49 15.85 -28.88
N ARG A 252 -14.34 15.22 -28.62
CA ARG A 252 -14.21 13.90 -28.00
C ARG A 252 -13.92 13.98 -26.50
N ASP A 253 -13.96 15.18 -25.90
CA ASP A 253 -13.73 15.32 -24.46
C ASP A 253 -14.90 14.79 -23.64
N PRO A 254 -14.75 13.66 -22.91
CA PRO A 254 -15.82 13.09 -22.09
C PRO A 254 -16.27 13.99 -20.94
N LEU A 255 -15.41 14.88 -20.44
CA LEU A 255 -15.72 15.78 -19.32
C LEU A 255 -16.18 17.16 -19.76
N ASN A 256 -16.01 17.49 -21.05
CA ASN A 256 -16.33 18.79 -21.63
C ASN A 256 -15.68 19.99 -20.91
N ILE A 257 -14.49 19.79 -20.33
CA ILE A 257 -13.68 20.82 -19.64
C ILE A 257 -12.52 21.33 -20.50
N GLY A 258 -12.20 20.61 -21.58
CA GLY A 258 -11.11 20.86 -22.51
C GLY A 258 -9.73 20.43 -22.01
N TYR A 259 -8.72 20.68 -22.85
CA TYR A 259 -7.33 20.24 -22.63
C TYR A 259 -6.34 21.38 -22.45
N ARG A 260 -6.83 22.63 -22.42
CA ARG A 260 -5.96 23.82 -22.41
C ARG A 260 -5.12 23.93 -21.14
N GLU A 261 -5.68 23.60 -19.98
CA GLU A 261 -4.94 23.62 -18.71
C GLU A 261 -4.00 22.43 -18.58
N MET A 262 -4.36 21.28 -19.18
CA MET A 262 -3.57 20.05 -19.10
C MET A 262 -2.37 20.04 -20.06
N LEU A 263 -2.56 20.41 -21.32
CA LEU A 263 -1.52 20.37 -22.36
C LEU A 263 -1.01 21.76 -22.77
N GLY A 264 -1.85 22.79 -22.69
CA GLY A 264 -1.60 24.07 -23.35
C GLY A 264 -1.40 23.94 -24.86
N GLY A 265 -0.97 25.04 -25.51
CA GLY A 265 -0.68 25.01 -26.96
C GLY A 265 0.52 24.13 -27.31
N ALA A 266 1.55 24.12 -26.46
CA ALA A 266 2.77 23.35 -26.68
C ALA A 266 2.55 21.83 -26.54
N GLY A 267 1.72 21.38 -25.58
CA GLY A 267 1.41 19.96 -25.44
C GLY A 267 0.52 19.43 -26.57
N LEU A 268 -0.39 20.26 -27.07
CA LEU A 268 -1.18 19.92 -28.26
C LEU A 268 -0.31 19.81 -29.53
N ASP A 269 0.65 20.73 -29.71
CA ASP A 269 1.62 20.65 -30.82
C ASP A 269 2.49 19.39 -30.71
N LEU A 270 2.99 19.07 -29.51
CA LEU A 270 3.75 17.83 -29.27
C LEU A 270 2.94 16.59 -29.66
N LEU A 271 1.71 16.46 -29.14
CA LEU A 271 0.83 15.32 -29.43
C LEU A 271 0.54 15.20 -30.92
N TYR A 272 0.24 16.32 -31.60
CA TYR A 272 -0.05 16.33 -33.02
C TYR A 272 1.14 15.83 -33.87
N ARG A 273 2.37 16.18 -33.48
CA ARG A 273 3.59 15.75 -34.19
C ARG A 273 4.05 14.33 -33.84
N LEU A 274 3.76 13.85 -32.63
CA LEU A 274 3.93 12.42 -32.27
C LEU A 274 3.01 11.53 -33.11
N LEU A 275 1.81 12.04 -33.42
CA LEU A 275 0.80 11.36 -34.25
C LEU A 275 0.87 11.75 -35.74
N ASP A 276 2.02 12.23 -36.26
CA ASP A 276 2.16 12.43 -37.71
C ASP A 276 2.12 11.06 -38.39
N SER A 277 1.18 10.90 -39.33
CA SER A 277 1.00 9.68 -40.12
C SER A 277 2.19 9.33 -41.02
N ARG A 278 3.11 10.27 -41.25
CA ARG A 278 4.31 10.06 -42.04
C ARG A 278 5.49 9.79 -41.09
N PRO A 279 6.07 8.59 -41.09
CA PRO A 279 7.14 8.23 -40.16
C PRO A 279 8.35 9.16 -40.24
N GLU A 280 8.69 9.66 -41.43
CA GLU A 280 9.82 10.55 -41.68
C GLU A 280 9.61 11.99 -41.17
N MET A 281 8.36 12.38 -40.92
CA MET A 281 8.00 13.70 -40.38
C MET A 281 7.66 13.65 -38.89
N ARG A 282 7.52 12.44 -38.32
CA ARG A 282 7.21 12.22 -36.93
C ARG A 282 8.41 12.62 -36.06
N LEU A 283 8.13 13.21 -34.91
CA LEU A 283 9.20 13.61 -33.98
C LEU A 283 10.07 12.42 -33.61
N THR A 284 11.38 12.62 -33.66
CA THR A 284 12.33 11.75 -32.97
C THR A 284 12.23 11.95 -31.46
N VAL A 285 12.69 10.97 -30.68
CA VAL A 285 12.69 11.07 -29.20
C VAL A 285 13.49 12.27 -28.69
N ALA A 286 14.62 12.60 -29.35
CA ALA A 286 15.45 13.74 -29.01
C ALA A 286 14.73 15.07 -29.26
N GLU A 287 14.04 15.21 -30.39
CA GLU A 287 13.23 16.39 -30.70
C GLU A 287 12.02 16.51 -29.77
N ALA A 288 11.40 15.39 -29.40
CA ALA A 288 10.29 15.35 -28.46
C ALA A 288 10.73 15.81 -27.05
N LEU A 289 11.85 15.31 -26.52
CA LEU A 289 12.38 15.72 -25.21
C LEU A 289 12.84 17.19 -25.18
N GLN A 290 13.28 17.73 -26.32
CA GLN A 290 13.64 19.15 -26.47
C GLN A 290 12.44 20.05 -26.79
N HIS A 291 11.23 19.49 -26.92
CA HIS A 291 10.05 20.24 -27.31
C HIS A 291 9.68 21.31 -26.26
N PRO A 292 9.18 22.50 -26.66
CA PRO A 292 8.78 23.56 -25.73
C PRO A 292 7.80 23.15 -24.62
N PHE A 293 7.07 22.05 -24.81
CA PHE A 293 6.20 21.46 -23.79
C PHE A 293 6.97 21.08 -22.51
N PHE A 294 8.24 20.66 -22.64
CA PHE A 294 9.13 20.35 -21.52
C PHE A 294 10.05 21.52 -21.13
N ALA A 295 10.09 22.60 -21.92
CA ALA A 295 10.96 23.77 -21.70
C ALA A 295 10.36 24.86 -20.79
N ALA A 296 9.06 24.80 -20.50
CA ALA A 296 8.51 25.56 -19.37
C ALA A 296 9.32 25.17 -18.13
N PRO A 297 9.73 26.12 -17.25
CA PRO A 297 10.60 25.80 -16.13
C PRO A 297 10.00 24.59 -15.42
N ALA A 298 10.75 23.49 -15.35
CA ALA A 298 10.50 22.49 -14.34
C ALA A 298 10.40 23.31 -13.06
N SER A 299 9.19 23.42 -12.53
CA SER A 299 9.00 24.05 -11.23
C SER A 299 10.09 23.44 -10.35
N PRO A 300 10.83 24.21 -9.53
CA PRO A 300 11.73 23.63 -8.53
C PRO A 300 10.99 22.70 -7.55
N ARG A 301 9.67 22.57 -7.71
CA ARG A 301 8.72 21.70 -7.03
C ARG A 301 7.97 20.77 -7.99
N ALA A 302 8.47 20.46 -9.19
CA ALA A 302 7.88 19.40 -10.02
C ALA A 302 8.20 17.98 -9.46
N SER A 303 9.15 17.91 -8.52
CA SER A 303 9.42 16.78 -7.62
C SER A 303 8.65 16.87 -6.29
N ALA A 304 7.66 17.76 -6.17
CA ALA A 304 6.87 17.94 -4.97
C ALA A 304 5.39 18.11 -5.32
N ALA A 305 4.54 17.33 -4.64
CA ALA A 305 3.08 17.33 -4.70
C ALA A 305 2.46 16.68 -5.96
N LEU A 306 2.37 15.35 -5.93
CA LEU A 306 1.05 14.75 -6.05
C LEU A 306 0.24 15.25 -4.86
N ASP A 307 -0.73 16.14 -5.11
CA ASP A 307 -1.75 16.47 -4.13
C ASP A 307 -2.63 15.22 -3.88
N ILE A 308 -2.10 14.36 -3.02
CA ILE A 308 -2.74 14.00 -1.74
C ILE A 308 -3.29 15.31 -1.13
N PRO A 309 -4.46 15.34 -0.49
CA PRO A 309 -4.80 16.45 0.39
C PRO A 309 -3.79 16.48 1.56
N ALA A 310 -2.61 17.04 1.32
CA ALA A 310 -1.59 17.32 2.31
C ALA A 310 -1.67 18.80 2.63
N ALA A 311 -2.05 19.06 3.88
CA ALA A 311 -1.67 20.22 4.67
C ALA A 311 -0.69 21.19 3.99
N ARG A 312 -1.09 22.45 3.78
CA ARG A 312 -0.21 23.59 4.10
C ARG A 312 -0.88 24.97 4.06
N GLY A 313 -0.69 25.68 5.18
CA GLY A 313 -0.67 27.14 5.34
C GLY A 313 -1.09 27.55 6.76
N MET A 314 -0.28 28.07 7.68
CA MET A 314 1.17 28.38 7.89
C MET A 314 1.26 29.00 9.33
N PRO A 315 2.43 29.25 10.00
CA PRO A 315 3.84 29.18 9.58
C PRO A 315 4.80 28.42 10.52
N LEU A 316 6.04 28.24 10.02
CA LEU A 316 7.23 27.65 10.68
C LEU A 316 8.07 28.70 11.43
N GLY A 317 8.65 28.29 12.57
CA GLY A 317 9.75 28.94 13.33
C GLY A 317 9.26 29.76 14.53
N TRP A 318 9.57 29.45 15.79
CA TRP A 318 10.90 29.42 16.46
C TRP A 318 10.73 28.81 17.89
N PRO A 319 11.81 28.63 18.68
CA PRO A 319 12.57 27.42 18.98
C PRO A 319 12.03 26.64 20.23
N LEU A 320 12.77 25.65 20.73
CA LEU A 320 12.77 25.40 22.18
C LEU A 320 13.42 26.62 22.86
N PRO A 321 12.83 27.17 23.94
CA PRO A 321 13.63 27.53 25.09
C PRO A 321 13.20 26.68 26.27
N GLU A 322 14.22 26.09 26.87
CA GLU A 322 14.20 25.55 28.21
C GLU A 322 13.49 26.50 29.20
N SER A 323 12.86 25.87 30.20
CA SER A 323 12.35 26.42 31.45
C SER A 323 10.88 26.93 31.49
N LEU A 324 10.10 26.21 32.31
CA LEU A 324 9.13 26.73 33.28
C LEU A 324 8.25 27.92 32.85
N ALA A 325 6.96 27.69 32.58
CA ALA A 325 5.87 28.35 33.30
C ALA A 325 4.48 27.92 32.81
N VAL A 326 3.65 27.55 33.78
CA VAL A 326 2.19 27.45 33.76
C VAL A 326 1.54 28.71 33.18
N ALA A 327 0.59 28.58 32.24
CA ALA A 327 -0.67 29.34 32.23
C ALA A 327 -1.61 28.97 31.06
N SER A 328 -2.87 28.78 31.45
CA SER A 328 -4.11 28.60 30.69
C SER A 328 -4.36 29.56 29.51
N ALA A 329 -4.92 29.06 28.41
CA ALA A 329 -6.11 29.64 27.75
C ALA A 329 -6.65 28.69 26.67
N GLY A 330 -7.98 28.53 26.69
CA GLY A 330 -8.77 27.50 26.02
C GLY A 330 -9.05 27.64 24.51
N PRO A 331 -10.13 27.03 24.00
CA PRO A 331 -10.11 26.32 22.71
C PRO A 331 -11.24 26.75 21.75
N ALA A 332 -11.02 26.68 20.44
CA ALA A 332 -12.13 26.70 19.48
C ALA A 332 -11.73 26.22 18.08
N ALA A 333 -12.65 25.43 17.51
CA ALA A 333 -12.89 25.14 16.09
C ALA A 333 -12.17 23.93 15.49
N VAL A 334 -12.65 22.74 15.89
CA VAL A 334 -12.76 21.60 14.96
C VAL A 334 -14.24 21.22 14.94
N ALA A 335 -14.86 21.27 13.77
CA ALA A 335 -16.16 20.69 13.48
C ALA A 335 -16.33 20.63 11.95
N ASP A 336 -17.01 19.58 11.52
CA ASP A 336 -17.45 19.25 10.16
C ASP A 336 -16.42 18.64 9.21
N SER A 337 -16.34 17.31 9.24
CA SER A 337 -16.07 16.49 8.05
C SER A 337 -17.15 15.40 7.94
N PRO A 338 -17.75 15.18 6.75
CA PRO A 338 -18.86 14.26 6.57
C PRO A 338 -18.41 12.81 6.74
N ALA A 339 -19.31 11.97 7.27
CA ALA A 339 -19.13 10.53 7.37
C ALA A 339 -18.72 9.92 6.01
N MET A 340 -17.64 9.16 6.03
CA MET A 340 -17.03 8.52 4.87
C MET A 340 -17.81 7.24 4.55
N GLU A 341 -18.67 7.27 3.52
CA GLU A 341 -19.36 6.07 3.04
C GLU A 341 -18.44 5.25 2.11
N TYR A 342 -18.11 4.03 2.53
CA TYR A 342 -17.31 3.07 1.75
C TYR A 342 -18.21 2.04 1.02
N PRO A 343 -17.76 1.50 -0.13
CA PRO A 343 -18.54 0.56 -0.92
C PRO A 343 -18.82 -0.76 -0.17
N THR A 344 -20.00 -1.33 -0.42
CA THR A 344 -20.44 -2.58 0.21
C THR A 344 -19.82 -3.79 -0.50
N TRP A 345 -18.84 -4.44 0.15
CA TRP A 345 -18.20 -5.65 -0.34
C TRP A 345 -19.12 -6.89 -0.20
N ARG A 346 -19.27 -7.70 -1.26
CA ARG A 346 -19.91 -9.02 -1.20
C ARG A 346 -18.87 -10.10 -1.50
N LEU A 347 -18.61 -10.98 -0.54
CA LEU A 347 -17.72 -12.14 -0.70
C LEU A 347 -18.47 -13.32 -1.35
N GLU A 348 -17.89 -13.94 -2.38
CA GLU A 348 -18.33 -15.24 -2.90
C GLU A 348 -17.57 -16.40 -2.23
N ALA A 349 -18.22 -17.56 -2.13
CA ALA A 349 -18.04 -18.56 -1.08
C ALA A 349 -16.95 -19.64 -1.29
N SER A 350 -15.82 -19.37 -1.94
CA SER A 350 -14.74 -20.36 -2.09
C SER A 350 -13.36 -19.73 -2.21
N GLN A 351 -12.56 -19.81 -1.13
CA GLN A 351 -11.42 -18.90 -0.91
C GLN A 351 -10.13 -19.57 -0.42
N TYR A 352 -10.16 -20.84 0.02
CA TYR A 352 -8.96 -21.59 0.38
C TYR A 352 -8.55 -22.54 -0.74
N VAL A 353 -7.27 -22.58 -1.08
CA VAL A 353 -6.69 -23.45 -2.10
C VAL A 353 -5.74 -24.44 -1.45
N CYS A 354 -5.88 -25.72 -1.75
CA CYS A 354 -4.85 -26.71 -1.42
C CYS A 354 -3.73 -26.59 -2.47
N PRO A 355 -2.52 -26.15 -2.09
CA PRO A 355 -1.44 -25.83 -3.03
C PRO A 355 -0.94 -27.06 -3.80
N GLU A 356 -1.02 -28.25 -3.23
CA GLU A 356 -0.57 -29.48 -3.89
C GLU A 356 -1.48 -29.95 -5.01
N CYS A 357 -2.78 -29.65 -4.95
CA CYS A 357 -3.76 -30.18 -5.91
C CYS A 357 -4.68 -29.13 -6.55
N GLY A 358 -4.56 -27.87 -6.15
CA GLY A 358 -5.34 -26.73 -6.66
C GLY A 358 -6.82 -26.74 -6.32
N ARG A 359 -7.30 -27.64 -5.44
CA ARG A 359 -8.72 -27.67 -5.05
C ARG A 359 -9.07 -26.50 -4.14
N THR A 360 -10.23 -25.91 -4.40
CA THR A 360 -10.77 -24.80 -3.61
C THR A 360 -11.75 -25.28 -2.53
N PHE A 361 -11.76 -24.60 -1.40
CA PHE A 361 -12.58 -24.88 -0.23
C PHE A 361 -13.19 -23.59 0.33
N PRO A 362 -14.39 -23.67 0.94
CA PRO A 362 -15.06 -22.51 1.52
C PRO A 362 -14.44 -22.06 2.86
N ASP A 363 -13.80 -22.98 3.59
CA ASP A 363 -13.18 -22.72 4.89
C ASP A 363 -11.87 -23.50 5.06
N LEU A 364 -11.01 -23.01 5.94
CA LEU A 364 -9.69 -23.57 6.18
C LEU A 364 -9.76 -25.01 6.69
N ASN A 365 -10.73 -25.32 7.56
CA ASN A 365 -10.84 -26.64 8.18
C ASN A 365 -11.22 -27.69 7.13
N SER A 366 -12.12 -27.37 6.21
CA SER A 366 -12.45 -28.20 5.05
C SER A 366 -11.22 -28.46 4.17
N CYS A 367 -10.37 -27.44 3.97
CA CYS A 367 -9.12 -27.60 3.22
C CYS A 367 -8.10 -28.46 3.97
N LEU A 368 -7.89 -28.24 5.27
CA LEU A 368 -6.95 -29.01 6.09
C LEU A 368 -7.38 -30.48 6.25
N GLN A 369 -8.68 -30.72 6.41
CA GLN A 369 -9.24 -32.09 6.40
C GLN A 369 -9.01 -32.76 5.06
N HIS A 370 -9.20 -32.04 3.96
CA HIS A 370 -8.87 -32.54 2.63
C HIS A 370 -7.39 -32.89 2.51
N ALA A 371 -6.50 -32.00 2.93
CA ALA A 371 -5.06 -32.19 2.87
C ALA A 371 -4.64 -33.43 3.69
N THR A 372 -5.09 -33.51 4.94
CA THR A 372 -4.87 -34.65 5.84
C THR A 372 -5.38 -35.96 5.23
N ALA A 373 -6.61 -35.97 4.71
CA ALA A 373 -7.22 -37.16 4.11
C ALA A 373 -6.49 -37.64 2.85
N ARG A 374 -5.88 -36.71 2.10
CA ARG A 374 -5.11 -37.01 0.88
C ARG A 374 -3.61 -37.22 1.13
N ARG A 375 -3.16 -37.04 2.37
CA ARG A 375 -1.73 -36.93 2.73
C ARG A 375 -1.02 -35.87 1.89
N HIS A 376 -1.75 -34.85 1.46
CA HIS A 376 -1.13 -33.60 1.07
C HIS A 376 -0.60 -32.99 2.36
N GLY A 377 0.53 -32.28 2.32
CA GLY A 377 1.09 -31.63 3.50
C GLY A 377 0.05 -30.75 4.19
N ASP A 378 0.24 -30.48 5.49
CA ASP A 378 -0.75 -29.83 6.37
C ASP A 378 -0.93 -28.32 6.09
N HIS A 379 -0.96 -27.93 4.82
CA HIS A 379 -0.99 -26.56 4.39
C HIS A 379 -2.03 -26.26 3.32
N CYS A 380 -2.78 -25.19 3.59
CA CYS A 380 -3.72 -24.55 2.70
C CYS A 380 -3.37 -23.06 2.63
N GLU A 381 -3.63 -22.46 1.48
CA GLU A 381 -3.40 -21.06 1.19
C GLU A 381 -4.72 -20.39 0.80
N TYR A 382 -4.72 -19.06 0.75
CA TYR A 382 -5.87 -18.25 0.34
C TYR A 382 -5.48 -17.46 -0.89
N ASP A 383 -6.45 -17.18 -1.76
CA ASP A 383 -6.24 -16.26 -2.86
C ASP A 383 -6.28 -14.82 -2.33
N VAL A 384 -5.10 -14.29 -2.01
CA VAL A 384 -4.90 -12.95 -1.41
C VAL A 384 -5.46 -11.84 -2.29
N PHE A 385 -5.48 -12.04 -3.61
CA PHE A 385 -5.90 -11.04 -4.59
C PHE A 385 -7.42 -10.81 -4.62
N GLY A 386 -8.19 -11.69 -3.96
CA GLY A 386 -9.64 -11.55 -3.81
C GLY A 386 -10.09 -10.76 -2.57
N PHE A 387 -9.17 -10.39 -1.67
CA PHE A 387 -9.51 -9.74 -0.40
C PHE A 387 -9.19 -8.24 -0.41
N PRO A 388 -9.98 -7.41 0.30
CA PRO A 388 -9.66 -6.01 0.47
C PRO A 388 -8.29 -5.88 1.16
N PRO A 389 -7.45 -4.90 0.77
CA PRO A 389 -6.18 -4.69 1.43
C PRO A 389 -6.39 -4.32 2.89
N CYS A 390 -5.45 -4.69 3.77
CA CYS A 390 -5.41 -4.13 5.11
C CYS A 390 -5.28 -2.61 5.01
N LEU A 391 -6.22 -1.90 5.61
CA LEU A 391 -6.19 -0.47 5.91
C LEU A 391 -5.19 -0.17 7.04
N SER A 392 -3.98 -0.72 6.97
CA SER A 392 -2.93 -0.19 7.85
C SER A 392 -2.81 1.30 7.51
N THR A 393 -2.95 2.18 8.51
CA THR A 393 -2.91 3.66 8.48
C THR A 393 -1.60 4.26 7.94
N HIS A 394 -1.00 3.59 6.94
CA HIS A 394 0.38 3.63 6.53
C HIS A 394 0.57 4.39 5.23
N GLU A 395 0.85 5.67 5.44
CA GLU A 395 2.19 6.15 5.11
C GLU A 395 2.98 6.58 6.39
N LEU A 396 2.51 6.25 7.61
CA LEU A 396 2.98 6.91 8.84
C LEU A 396 3.48 6.04 10.02
N LEU A 397 3.12 4.75 10.20
CA LEU A 397 3.73 3.98 11.32
C LEU A 397 5.10 3.42 10.90
N PRO A 398 6.08 3.37 11.83
CA PRO A 398 7.42 2.89 11.52
C PRO A 398 7.40 1.39 11.15
N LEU A 399 8.28 1.01 10.22
CA LEU A 399 8.59 -0.41 10.01
C LEU A 399 9.23 -0.96 11.29
N ASP A 400 8.71 -2.06 11.81
CA ASP A 400 9.25 -2.75 12.98
C ASP A 400 9.50 -4.22 12.64
N PRO A 401 10.76 -4.68 12.61
CA PRO A 401 11.08 -6.08 12.28
C PRO A 401 10.54 -7.09 13.29
N LEU A 402 10.18 -6.63 14.50
CA LEU A 402 9.63 -7.47 15.56
C LEU A 402 8.11 -7.54 15.53
N SER A 403 7.42 -6.88 14.59
CA SER A 403 5.97 -6.93 14.54
C SER A 403 5.39 -6.89 13.13
N GLY A 404 4.09 -7.16 13.06
CA GLY A 404 3.28 -6.99 11.87
C GLY A 404 1.81 -6.84 12.22
N TRP A 405 1.05 -6.13 11.39
CA TRP A 405 -0.32 -5.73 11.73
C TRP A 405 -1.22 -5.62 10.51
N CYS A 406 -2.54 -5.69 10.73
CA CYS A 406 -3.56 -5.51 9.71
C CYS A 406 -4.82 -4.92 10.34
N ASP A 407 -5.27 -3.77 9.83
CA ASP A 407 -6.61 -3.24 10.12
C ASP A 407 -7.48 -3.45 8.89
N LEU A 408 -8.61 -4.11 9.00
CA LEU A 408 -9.48 -4.43 7.86
C LEU A 408 -10.87 -3.88 8.13
N GLN A 409 -11.43 -3.08 7.21
CA GLN A 409 -12.81 -2.60 7.35
C GLN A 409 -13.83 -3.75 7.42
N GLY A 410 -13.50 -4.88 6.80
CA GLY A 410 -14.37 -6.05 6.76
C GLY A 410 -15.71 -5.73 6.10
N ARG A 411 -16.80 -6.06 6.78
CA ARG A 411 -18.17 -5.91 6.24
C ARG A 411 -18.89 -4.66 6.75
N ARG A 412 -18.24 -3.84 7.57
CA ARG A 412 -18.82 -2.59 8.09
C ARG A 412 -18.79 -1.49 7.03
N GLN A 413 -19.66 -0.49 7.20
CA GLN A 413 -19.76 0.67 6.31
C GLN A 413 -18.66 1.71 6.55
N THR A 414 -18.12 1.73 7.76
CA THR A 414 -17.07 2.63 8.23
C THR A 414 -15.94 1.82 8.85
N ILE A 415 -14.74 2.40 8.88
CA ILE A 415 -13.62 1.93 9.68
C ILE A 415 -13.57 2.76 10.96
N GLU A 416 -13.73 2.11 12.10
CA GLU A 416 -13.64 2.73 13.43
C GLU A 416 -12.45 2.17 14.24
N ASP A 417 -11.83 1.07 13.77
CA ASP A 417 -10.57 0.53 14.29
C ASP A 417 -9.36 1.39 13.91
N TYR A 418 -8.43 1.54 14.85
CA TYR A 418 -7.13 2.17 14.66
C TYR A 418 -6.01 1.37 15.31
N PHE A 419 -4.81 1.55 14.77
CA PHE A 419 -3.58 0.94 15.26
C PHE A 419 -2.45 1.97 15.43
N SER A 420 -1.55 1.72 16.39
CA SER A 420 -0.37 2.54 16.64
C SER A 420 0.87 1.71 16.94
N VAL A 421 2.01 2.12 16.38
CA VAL A 421 3.35 1.64 16.74
C VAL A 421 4.22 2.84 17.11
N LEU A 422 4.92 2.75 18.22
CA LEU A 422 5.91 3.74 18.63
C LEU A 422 7.17 3.06 19.12
N LYS A 423 8.33 3.51 18.63
CA LYS A 423 9.65 3.04 19.02
C LYS A 423 10.50 4.22 19.48
N THR A 424 11.01 4.15 20.71
CA THR A 424 12.06 5.01 21.24
C THR A 424 13.32 4.20 21.56
N THR A 425 14.32 4.86 22.12
CA THR A 425 15.55 4.25 22.64
C THR A 425 15.34 3.40 23.88
N ASP A 426 14.21 3.54 24.57
CA ASP A 426 14.01 2.92 25.90
C ASP A 426 12.71 2.08 25.93
N LEU A 427 11.87 2.21 24.91
CA LEU A 427 10.52 1.66 24.89
C LEU A 427 10.05 1.36 23.46
N ARG A 428 9.43 0.20 23.27
CA ARG A 428 8.60 -0.12 22.10
C ARG A 428 7.15 -0.30 22.55
N LEU A 429 6.22 0.23 21.77
CA LEU A 429 4.79 0.29 22.08
C LEU A 429 3.96 -0.10 20.86
N TRP A 430 2.92 -0.90 21.10
CA TRP A 430 1.91 -1.28 20.11
C TRP A 430 0.54 -1.10 20.74
N GLY A 431 -0.45 -0.62 19.97
CA GLY A 431 -1.81 -0.43 20.47
C GLY A 431 -2.86 -0.68 19.41
N VAL A 432 -3.89 -1.44 19.76
CA VAL A 432 -5.11 -1.66 18.95
C VAL A 432 -6.27 -0.94 19.65
N PHE A 433 -7.07 -0.20 18.88
CA PHE A 433 -8.13 0.66 19.36
C PHE A 433 -9.40 0.41 18.53
N ASP A 434 -10.38 -0.29 19.10
CA ASP A 434 -11.65 -0.61 18.46
C ASP A 434 -12.68 0.48 18.78
N GLY A 435 -13.06 1.27 17.77
CA GLY A 435 -13.95 2.40 17.92
C GLY A 435 -15.43 2.02 17.78
N HIS A 436 -16.28 2.69 18.54
CA HIS A 436 -17.73 2.50 18.46
C HIS A 436 -18.51 3.80 18.61
N LEU A 437 -19.65 3.86 17.92
CA LEU A 437 -20.50 5.06 17.83
C LEU A 437 -19.73 6.25 17.22
N GLY A 438 -18.75 5.96 16.35
CA GLY A 438 -17.87 6.92 15.71
C GLY A 438 -16.38 6.67 15.99
N ALA A 439 -15.54 7.01 15.03
CA ALA A 439 -14.08 6.80 15.04
C ALA A 439 -13.29 7.78 15.94
N GLN A 440 -13.93 8.81 16.53
CA GLN A 440 -13.23 9.96 17.11
C GLN A 440 -12.39 9.59 18.34
N ALA A 441 -12.95 8.81 19.27
CA ALA A 441 -12.24 8.36 20.46
C ALA A 441 -11.06 7.44 20.11
N ALA A 442 -11.26 6.48 19.19
CA ALA A 442 -10.23 5.54 18.74
C ALA A 442 -9.06 6.27 18.07
N LYS A 443 -9.38 7.16 17.12
CA LYS A 443 -8.38 8.01 16.47
C LYS A 443 -7.60 8.87 17.46
N PHE A 444 -8.28 9.47 18.44
CA PHE A 444 -7.64 10.31 19.44
C PHE A 444 -6.70 9.49 20.33
N ALA A 445 -7.17 8.35 20.85
CA ALA A 445 -6.37 7.46 21.69
C ALA A 445 -5.13 6.93 20.96
N ALA A 446 -5.29 6.48 19.72
CA ALA A 446 -4.21 5.99 18.86
C ALA A 446 -3.09 7.04 18.67
N GLN A 447 -3.45 8.32 18.54
CA GLN A 447 -2.48 9.40 18.30
C GLN A 447 -1.79 9.91 19.57
N HIS A 448 -2.48 9.92 20.71
CA HIS A 448 -1.99 10.61 21.92
C HIS A 448 -1.46 9.66 22.99
N LEU A 449 -2.05 8.47 23.15
CA LEU A 449 -1.67 7.55 24.22
C LEU A 449 -0.21 7.06 24.08
N PRO A 450 0.29 6.63 22.90
CA PRO A 450 1.68 6.21 22.76
C PRO A 450 2.67 7.35 23.05
N VAL A 451 2.37 8.57 22.61
CA VAL A 451 3.21 9.76 22.81
C VAL A 451 3.33 10.07 24.30
N LEU A 452 2.20 10.14 25.02
CA LEU A 452 2.17 10.36 26.47
C LEU A 452 3.02 9.34 27.23
N ILE A 453 2.87 8.05 26.90
CA ILE A 453 3.65 6.99 27.55
C ILE A 453 5.14 7.17 27.26
N SER A 454 5.51 7.42 26.00
CA SER A 454 6.92 7.54 25.60
C SER A 454 7.65 8.73 26.25
N GLU A 455 6.98 9.89 26.35
CA GLU A 455 7.56 11.09 26.96
C GLU A 455 7.81 10.92 28.46
N GLU A 456 6.92 10.24 29.17
CA GLU A 456 7.09 9.94 30.58
C GLU A 456 8.10 8.81 30.82
N ALA A 457 8.08 7.78 29.97
CA ALA A 457 9.03 6.67 30.04
C ALA A 457 10.48 7.15 29.89
N SER A 458 10.72 8.18 29.06
CA SER A 458 12.05 8.74 28.83
C SER A 458 12.62 9.54 30.02
N ARG A 459 11.85 9.79 31.08
CA ARG A 459 12.27 10.63 32.23
C ARG A 459 12.99 9.86 33.32
N ALA A 460 12.81 8.55 33.41
CA ALA A 460 13.40 7.70 34.43
C ALA A 460 13.46 6.25 33.97
N PRO A 461 14.37 5.43 34.50
CA PRO A 461 14.36 3.99 34.26
C PRO A 461 13.00 3.37 34.59
N MET A 462 12.53 2.49 33.72
CA MET A 462 11.21 1.88 33.82
C MET A 462 11.34 0.46 34.36
N ASP A 463 11.24 0.32 35.69
CA ASP A 463 10.99 -0.98 36.31
C ASP A 463 9.52 -1.42 36.13
N THR A 464 9.23 -2.65 36.53
CA THR A 464 7.87 -3.24 36.51
C THR A 464 6.82 -2.32 37.15
N THR A 465 7.09 -1.76 38.32
CA THR A 465 6.12 -0.95 39.07
C THR A 465 5.93 0.42 38.41
N ALA A 466 7.02 1.04 37.94
CA ALA A 466 7.01 2.31 37.25
C ALA A 466 6.21 2.23 35.94
N LEU A 467 6.41 1.17 35.14
CA LEU A 467 5.69 0.96 33.89
C LEU A 467 4.19 0.75 34.11
N VAL A 468 3.81 -0.05 35.12
CA VAL A 468 2.39 -0.24 35.48
C VAL A 468 1.73 1.08 35.90
N ASN A 469 2.38 1.84 36.78
CA ASN A 469 1.86 3.14 37.22
C ASN A 469 1.85 4.19 36.10
N LEU A 470 2.77 4.10 35.15
CA LEU A 470 2.78 4.93 33.95
C LEU A 470 1.54 4.62 33.10
N LEU A 471 1.34 3.36 32.70
CA LEU A 471 0.21 2.95 31.87
C LEU A 471 -1.13 3.34 32.51
N GLU A 472 -1.32 3.08 33.82
CA GLU A 472 -2.55 3.47 34.52
C GLU A 472 -2.81 4.98 34.42
N ARG A 473 -1.79 5.81 34.65
CA ARG A 473 -1.92 7.27 34.60
C ARG A 473 -2.12 7.78 33.17
N SER A 474 -1.43 7.21 32.18
CA SER A 474 -1.55 7.61 30.78
C SER A 474 -2.94 7.31 30.22
N PHE A 475 -3.56 6.18 30.56
CA PHE A 475 -4.96 5.87 30.18
C PHE A 475 -5.95 6.88 30.78
N ARG A 476 -5.76 7.25 32.05
CA ARG A 476 -6.58 8.28 32.70
C ARG A 476 -6.38 9.65 32.06
N GLN A 477 -5.13 10.01 31.76
CA GLN A 477 -4.78 11.30 31.17
C GLN A 477 -5.31 11.44 29.74
N VAL A 478 -5.15 10.43 28.88
CA VAL A 478 -5.66 10.50 27.50
C VAL A 478 -7.20 10.60 27.49
N ALA A 479 -7.89 9.91 28.39
CA ALA A 479 -9.34 10.01 28.50
C ALA A 479 -9.79 11.41 28.93
N HIS A 480 -9.09 12.02 29.89
CA HIS A 480 -9.37 13.38 30.30
C HIS A 480 -9.08 14.40 29.18
N SER A 481 -7.98 14.23 28.45
CA SER A 481 -7.65 15.08 27.29
C SER A 481 -8.69 14.94 26.17
N PHE A 482 -9.23 13.74 25.96
CA PHE A 482 -10.33 13.54 25.01
C PHE A 482 -11.61 14.26 25.49
N GLU A 483 -11.98 14.13 26.76
CA GLU A 483 -13.13 14.82 27.34
C GLU A 483 -13.05 16.35 27.14
N GLN A 484 -11.89 16.94 27.42
CA GLN A 484 -11.63 18.37 27.16
C GLN A 484 -11.80 18.70 25.68
N THR A 485 -11.19 17.90 24.80
CA THR A 485 -11.30 18.10 23.34
C THR A 485 -12.76 18.09 22.88
N VAL A 486 -13.61 17.20 23.42
CA VAL A 486 -15.04 17.11 23.10
C VAL A 486 -15.82 18.34 23.56
N GLN A 487 -15.51 18.90 24.73
CA GLN A 487 -16.15 20.13 25.22
C GLN A 487 -15.95 21.31 24.26
N ASP A 488 -14.90 21.25 23.45
CA ASP A 488 -14.46 22.30 22.55
C ASP A 488 -14.95 22.10 21.10
N GLN A 489 -15.58 20.95 20.81
CA GLN A 489 -16.16 20.64 19.49
C GLN A 489 -17.56 21.20 19.36
N ALA A 490 -17.92 21.61 18.13
CA ALA A 490 -19.31 22.01 17.85
C ALA A 490 -20.25 20.82 17.65
N ASP A 491 -19.72 19.63 17.33
CA ASP A 491 -20.50 18.42 17.09
C ASP A 491 -20.70 17.62 18.39
N PRO A 492 -21.93 17.55 18.94
CA PRO A 492 -22.20 16.86 20.19
C PRO A 492 -22.11 15.32 20.09
N THR A 493 -21.97 14.76 18.89
CA THR A 493 -21.86 13.30 18.71
C THR A 493 -20.51 12.75 19.15
N TRP A 494 -19.45 13.58 19.20
CA TRP A 494 -18.12 13.16 19.64
C TRP A 494 -18.10 12.59 21.05
N GLY A 495 -18.89 13.15 21.96
CA GLY A 495 -18.97 12.67 23.34
C GLY A 495 -19.61 11.29 23.48
N ARG A 496 -20.32 10.81 22.46
CA ARG A 496 -20.89 9.45 22.43
C ARG A 496 -19.92 8.41 21.88
N SER A 497 -18.97 8.84 21.05
CA SER A 497 -17.93 7.94 20.53
C SER A 497 -17.10 7.39 21.68
N GLY A 498 -16.69 6.14 21.56
CA GLY A 498 -15.78 5.50 22.48
C GLY A 498 -14.84 4.57 21.76
N THR A 499 -13.88 4.04 22.50
CA THR A 499 -12.94 3.05 21.99
C THR A 499 -12.53 2.09 23.08
N THR A 500 -12.28 0.84 22.70
CA THR A 500 -11.39 -0.04 23.46
C THR A 500 -9.95 0.49 23.34
N ALA A 501 -9.05 -0.03 24.18
CA ALA A 501 -7.62 0.16 23.96
C ALA A 501 -6.87 -1.01 24.58
N THR A 502 -6.21 -1.80 23.73
CA THR A 502 -5.27 -2.85 24.14
C THR A 502 -3.86 -2.44 23.72
N VAL A 503 -3.01 -2.13 24.70
CA VAL A 503 -1.66 -1.57 24.48
C VAL A 503 -0.61 -2.49 25.09
N ALA A 504 0.37 -2.91 24.29
CA ALA A 504 1.56 -3.60 24.75
C ALA A 504 2.76 -2.64 24.74
N ALA A 505 3.53 -2.63 25.81
CA ALA A 505 4.73 -1.82 25.99
C ALA A 505 5.88 -2.73 26.43
N ILE A 506 7.05 -2.56 25.84
CA ILE A 506 8.25 -3.26 26.27
C ILE A 506 9.44 -2.31 26.40
N THR A 507 10.10 -2.36 27.55
CA THR A 507 11.33 -1.62 27.80
C THR A 507 12.54 -2.37 27.23
N ASP A 508 13.62 -1.64 26.96
CA ASP A 508 14.86 -2.25 26.48
C ASP A 508 15.49 -3.22 27.51
N ASP A 509 15.28 -2.96 28.81
CA ASP A 509 15.61 -3.88 29.91
C ASP A 509 14.68 -5.10 30.01
N GLY A 510 13.81 -5.31 29.02
CA GLY A 510 12.96 -6.48 28.89
C GLY A 510 11.78 -6.51 29.85
N VAL A 511 11.24 -5.37 30.31
CA VAL A 511 9.98 -5.35 31.07
C VAL A 511 8.83 -5.24 30.08
N LEU A 512 7.98 -6.26 29.99
CA LEU A 512 6.75 -6.24 29.16
C LEU A 512 5.56 -5.87 30.04
N ALA A 513 4.74 -4.94 29.58
CA ALA A 513 3.43 -4.67 30.15
C ALA A 513 2.35 -4.63 29.06
N VAL A 514 1.17 -5.16 29.36
CA VAL A 514 0.00 -5.14 28.49
C VAL A 514 -1.17 -4.54 29.26
N ALA A 515 -1.72 -3.43 28.79
CA ALA A 515 -2.86 -2.73 29.38
C ALA A 515 -4.10 -2.83 28.47
N ASN A 516 -5.27 -3.14 29.05
CA ASN A 516 -6.51 -3.28 28.30
C ASN A 516 -7.70 -2.55 28.94
N VAL A 517 -8.50 -1.88 28.11
CA VAL A 517 -9.89 -1.48 28.41
C VAL A 517 -10.78 -1.88 27.24
N GLY A 518 -11.96 -2.43 27.52
CA GLY A 518 -12.85 -2.96 26.49
C GLY A 518 -12.68 -4.47 26.26
N ASP A 519 -13.15 -4.95 25.12
CA ASP A 519 -13.25 -6.35 24.70
C ASP A 519 -12.32 -6.74 23.53
N SER A 520 -11.46 -5.82 23.10
CA SER A 520 -10.21 -6.20 22.42
C SER A 520 -9.32 -7.00 23.37
N ARG A 521 -8.52 -7.93 22.82
CA ARG A 521 -7.83 -8.96 23.60
C ARG A 521 -6.37 -9.13 23.21
N ALA A 522 -5.55 -9.38 24.22
CA ALA A 522 -4.16 -9.78 24.11
C ALA A 522 -3.97 -11.26 24.47
N VAL A 523 -3.36 -12.02 23.57
CA VAL A 523 -3.10 -13.46 23.71
C VAL A 523 -1.61 -13.75 23.50
N LEU A 524 -1.01 -14.42 24.47
CA LEU A 524 0.40 -14.83 24.47
C LEU A 524 0.51 -16.28 24.00
N CYS A 525 1.51 -16.59 23.16
CA CYS A 525 1.86 -17.97 22.83
C CYS A 525 3.08 -18.42 23.65
N CYS A 526 2.97 -19.59 24.29
CA CYS A 526 4.08 -20.25 24.98
C CYS A 526 4.91 -21.10 24.00
N ALA A 527 6.24 -20.95 24.02
CA ALA A 527 7.13 -21.59 23.06
C ALA A 527 7.28 -23.11 23.27
N SER A 528 7.21 -23.56 24.52
CA SER A 528 7.44 -24.96 24.93
C SER A 528 6.34 -25.91 24.49
N ASN A 529 5.09 -25.47 24.56
CA ASN A 529 3.89 -26.27 24.30
C ASN A 529 3.01 -25.70 23.17
N GLY A 530 3.23 -24.45 22.75
CA GLY A 530 2.37 -23.77 21.78
C GLY A 530 1.02 -23.35 22.35
N ASP A 531 0.86 -23.30 23.67
CA ASP A 531 -0.41 -22.98 24.33
C ASP A 531 -0.73 -21.48 24.23
N ALA A 532 -2.01 -21.17 24.07
CA ALA A 532 -2.54 -19.81 24.07
C ALA A 532 -2.90 -19.37 25.50
N VAL A 533 -2.34 -18.25 25.96
CA VAL A 533 -2.61 -17.67 27.27
C VAL A 533 -3.24 -16.29 27.09
N VAL A 534 -4.52 -16.16 27.45
CA VAL A 534 -5.23 -14.87 27.45
C VAL A 534 -4.70 -14.00 28.58
N LEU A 535 -4.09 -12.87 28.23
CA LEU A 535 -3.54 -11.92 29.21
C LEU A 535 -4.58 -10.93 29.71
N THR A 536 -5.51 -10.53 28.85
CA THR A 536 -6.47 -9.46 29.14
C THR A 536 -7.89 -10.02 29.11
N PRO A 537 -8.61 -10.07 30.23
CA PRO A 537 -10.01 -10.45 30.22
C PRO A 537 -10.84 -9.38 29.50
N ASP A 538 -11.90 -9.82 28.81
CA ASP A 538 -12.82 -8.89 28.16
C ASP A 538 -13.62 -8.11 29.19
N HIS A 539 -13.76 -6.81 28.97
CA HIS A 539 -14.61 -5.95 29.78
C HIS A 539 -15.99 -5.82 29.15
N THR A 540 -16.84 -6.85 29.32
CA THR A 540 -18.22 -6.87 28.80
C THR A 540 -19.25 -7.15 29.89
N ALA A 541 -20.51 -6.81 29.61
CA ALA A 541 -21.62 -7.09 30.52
C ALA A 541 -21.90 -8.60 30.70
N ALA A 542 -21.31 -9.47 29.89
CA ALA A 542 -21.36 -10.92 30.08
C ALA A 542 -20.45 -11.40 31.22
N VAL A 543 -19.41 -10.63 31.55
CA VAL A 543 -18.54 -10.91 32.68
C VAL A 543 -19.24 -10.50 33.97
N ARG A 544 -19.53 -11.49 34.83
CA ARG A 544 -20.31 -11.31 36.05
C ARG A 544 -19.83 -10.15 36.93
N ARG A 545 -18.52 -10.03 37.13
CA ARG A 545 -17.92 -8.99 37.98
C ARG A 545 -18.12 -7.59 37.40
N GLU A 546 -17.94 -7.44 36.09
CA GLU A 546 -18.24 -6.18 35.41
C GLU A 546 -19.74 -5.87 35.47
N ALA A 547 -20.61 -6.87 35.32
CA ALA A 547 -22.04 -6.69 35.46
C ALA A 547 -22.47 -6.23 36.86
N GLU A 548 -21.93 -6.85 37.91
CA GLU A 548 -22.15 -6.48 39.30
C GLU A 548 -21.63 -5.05 39.57
N ARG A 549 -20.46 -4.67 39.02
CA ARG A 549 -19.92 -3.31 39.11
C ARG A 549 -20.84 -2.27 38.45
N ILE A 550 -21.34 -2.55 37.26
CA ILE A 550 -22.28 -1.65 36.56
C ILE A 550 -23.54 -1.45 37.40
N GLN A 551 -24.12 -2.54 37.91
CA GLN A 551 -25.33 -2.50 38.76
C GLN A 551 -25.09 -1.74 40.08
N ALA A 552 -23.94 -1.95 40.73
CA ALA A 552 -23.57 -1.25 41.96
C ALA A 552 -23.40 0.26 41.74
N ASN A 553 -23.00 0.68 40.55
CA ASN A 553 -22.91 2.09 40.15
C ASN A 553 -24.24 2.64 39.60
N GLY A 554 -25.35 1.91 39.77
CA GLY A 554 -26.69 2.34 39.36
C GLY A 554 -27.01 2.17 37.88
N GLY A 555 -26.14 1.50 37.12
CA GLY A 555 -26.35 1.20 35.71
C GLY A 555 -27.24 -0.03 35.49
N HIS A 556 -27.92 -0.06 34.35
CA HIS A 556 -28.80 -1.15 33.95
C HIS A 556 -28.17 -1.97 32.85
N ILE A 557 -28.25 -3.29 32.98
CA ILE A 557 -27.85 -4.23 31.94
C ILE A 557 -29.12 -4.85 31.36
N SER A 558 -29.26 -4.76 30.04
CA SER A 558 -30.40 -5.32 29.33
C SER A 558 -29.94 -6.01 28.05
N ALA A 559 -30.67 -7.04 27.64
CA ALA A 559 -30.53 -7.55 26.29
C ALA A 559 -31.12 -6.50 25.33
N GLY A 560 -30.36 -6.05 24.33
CA GLY A 560 -30.77 -4.97 23.43
C GLY A 560 -32.02 -5.28 22.60
N PRO A 561 -32.46 -4.38 21.69
CA PRO A 561 -33.58 -4.64 20.79
C PRO A 561 -33.34 -5.93 19.97
N GLY A 562 -34.21 -6.93 20.12
CA GLY A 562 -34.01 -8.29 19.57
C GLY A 562 -33.38 -9.31 20.53
N GLY A 563 -33.09 -8.91 21.77
CA GLY A 563 -32.31 -9.62 22.78
C GLY A 563 -32.84 -10.99 23.23
N ALA A 564 -34.10 -11.32 22.97
CA ALA A 564 -34.59 -12.70 23.15
C ALA A 564 -34.01 -13.70 22.12
N ARG A 565 -33.42 -13.20 21.02
CA ARG A 565 -32.85 -14.03 19.92
C ARG A 565 -31.33 -13.98 19.84
N THR A 566 -30.68 -12.91 20.30
CA THR A 566 -29.21 -12.74 20.19
C THR A 566 -28.45 -12.95 21.49
N GLY A 567 -29.08 -12.79 22.66
CA GLY A 567 -28.45 -13.01 23.97
C GLY A 567 -27.38 -11.98 24.39
N VAL A 568 -27.05 -10.99 23.55
CA VAL A 568 -25.99 -9.99 23.83
C VAL A 568 -26.47 -8.97 24.86
N LEU A 569 -25.72 -8.84 25.97
CA LEU A 569 -25.98 -7.92 27.06
C LEU A 569 -25.37 -6.53 26.77
N ARG A 570 -26.13 -5.46 27.08
CA ARG A 570 -25.72 -4.07 26.85
C ARG A 570 -25.91 -3.21 28.09
N VAL A 571 -24.93 -2.36 28.38
CA VAL A 571 -24.98 -1.31 29.40
C VAL A 571 -25.87 -0.18 28.90
N GLU A 572 -26.86 0.20 29.70
CA GLU A 572 -27.90 1.19 29.37
C GLU A 572 -28.60 0.93 28.02
N GLY A 573 -28.60 -0.33 27.57
CA GLY A 573 -29.14 -0.74 26.26
C GLY A 573 -28.33 -0.27 25.05
N ARG A 574 -27.11 0.26 25.25
CA ARG A 574 -26.33 0.96 24.22
C ARG A 574 -25.08 0.19 23.80
N VAL A 575 -24.13 0.00 24.70
CA VAL A 575 -22.80 -0.58 24.41
C VAL A 575 -22.65 -1.95 25.07
N VAL A 576 -21.86 -2.84 24.46
CA VAL A 576 -21.60 -4.21 24.97
C VAL A 576 -20.48 -4.21 26.01
N ILE A 577 -19.51 -3.33 25.82
CA ILE A 577 -18.38 -3.11 26.72
C ILE A 577 -18.79 -2.45 28.04
N THR A 578 -17.95 -2.62 29.05
CA THR A 578 -18.12 -2.06 30.40
C THR A 578 -16.98 -1.14 30.82
N ARG A 579 -15.88 -1.08 30.05
CA ARG A 579 -14.77 -0.12 30.22
C ARG A 579 -14.40 0.43 28.85
N SER A 580 -14.09 1.72 28.75
CA SER A 580 -13.71 2.35 27.48
C SER A 580 -12.97 3.67 27.69
N ILE A 581 -12.32 4.17 26.64
CA ILE A 581 -11.95 5.58 26.51
C ILE A 581 -13.06 6.28 25.73
N GLY A 582 -13.51 7.46 26.18
CA GLY A 582 -14.66 8.15 25.59
C GLY A 582 -15.98 7.76 26.26
N ASN A 583 -17.06 7.62 25.48
CA ASN A 583 -18.43 7.41 25.96
C ASN A 583 -18.79 8.30 27.17
N LEU A 584 -18.55 9.60 27.04
CA LEU A 584 -18.63 10.56 28.14
C LEU A 584 -20.02 10.57 28.80
N ASP A 585 -21.06 10.28 28.01
CA ASP A 585 -22.43 10.20 28.49
C ASP A 585 -22.75 8.93 29.29
N LEU A 586 -21.84 7.96 29.29
CA LEU A 586 -21.88 6.76 30.15
C LEU A 586 -20.67 6.70 31.10
N GLY A 587 -19.81 7.73 31.14
CA GLY A 587 -18.49 7.71 31.78
C GLY A 587 -18.43 7.15 33.21
N PRO A 588 -19.37 7.49 34.13
CA PRO A 588 -19.38 6.89 35.47
C PRO A 588 -19.59 5.37 35.48
N LEU A 589 -20.26 4.84 34.45
CA LEU A 589 -20.49 3.40 34.29
C LEU A 589 -19.34 2.72 33.54
N LEU A 590 -18.70 3.41 32.59
CA LEU A 590 -17.56 2.91 31.82
C LEU A 590 -16.25 3.60 32.22
N PRO A 591 -15.54 3.10 33.27
CA PRO A 591 -14.27 3.67 33.66
C PRO A 591 -13.18 3.36 32.61
N THR A 592 -12.19 4.25 32.54
CA THR A 592 -11.01 4.16 31.67
C THR A 592 -9.84 3.41 32.33
N ALA A 593 -10.12 2.75 33.46
CA ALA A 593 -9.15 2.08 34.32
C ALA A 593 -8.75 0.72 33.72
N PRO A 594 -7.50 0.57 33.24
CA PRO A 594 -7.08 -0.62 32.52
C PRO A 594 -6.85 -1.82 33.42
N TRP A 595 -7.06 -3.00 32.87
CA TRP A 595 -6.44 -4.23 33.35
C TRP A 595 -4.99 -4.26 32.85
N ILE A 596 -4.02 -4.40 33.74
CA ILE A 596 -2.60 -4.38 33.37
C ILE A 596 -1.95 -5.72 33.75
N VAL A 597 -1.27 -6.34 32.79
CA VAL A 597 -0.40 -7.51 33.01
C VAL A 597 1.04 -7.08 32.80
N VAL A 598 1.95 -7.52 33.66
CA VAL A 598 3.38 -7.21 33.56
C VAL A 598 4.25 -8.46 33.76
N ALA A 599 5.37 -8.51 33.05
CA ALA A 599 6.36 -9.59 33.18
C ALA A 599 7.82 -9.08 33.03
N ASN A 600 8.69 -9.69 33.82
CA ASN A 600 10.16 -9.69 33.80
C ASN A 600 10.82 -10.52 32.69
N LEU A 601 11.19 -9.97 31.53
CA LEU A 601 11.74 -10.77 30.41
C LEU A 601 13.28 -10.78 30.32
N SER A 602 14.00 -10.05 31.19
CA SER A 602 15.47 -9.96 31.17
C SER A 602 16.20 -10.94 32.09
N SER A 603 15.48 -11.67 32.94
CA SER A 603 16.11 -12.67 33.80
C SER A 603 16.61 -13.87 32.99
N SER A 604 17.83 -14.34 33.25
CA SER A 604 18.43 -15.55 32.65
C SER A 604 17.71 -16.87 32.97
N HIS A 605 16.50 -16.77 33.51
CA HIS A 605 15.63 -17.89 33.83
C HIS A 605 14.77 -18.21 32.60
N SER A 606 14.66 -19.50 32.28
CA SER A 606 13.80 -20.04 31.21
C SER A 606 12.31 -19.98 31.54
N SER A 607 11.90 -19.11 32.47
CA SER A 607 10.57 -19.06 33.08
C SER A 607 10.30 -17.64 33.60
N TRP A 608 9.16 -17.04 33.20
CA TRP A 608 8.75 -15.71 33.62
C TRP A 608 7.46 -15.76 34.44
N LEU A 609 7.30 -14.82 35.38
CA LEU A 609 6.11 -14.68 36.21
C LEU A 609 5.24 -13.53 35.69
N LEU A 610 3.95 -13.81 35.49
CA LEU A 610 2.95 -12.80 35.14
C LEU A 610 2.29 -12.24 36.39
N GLU A 611 2.26 -10.92 36.49
CA GLU A 611 1.52 -10.20 37.53
C GLU A 611 0.38 -9.42 36.88
N ALA A 612 -0.85 -9.61 37.36
CA ALA A 612 -2.02 -8.89 36.88
C ALA A 612 -2.53 -7.91 37.93
N ARG A 613 -2.85 -6.69 37.49
CA ARG A 613 -3.39 -5.61 38.31
C ARG A 613 -4.68 -5.09 37.68
N ASP A 614 -5.77 -5.26 38.41
CA ASP A 614 -7.03 -4.57 38.09
C ASP A 614 -7.04 -3.21 38.77
N THR A 615 -7.00 -2.14 37.98
CA THR A 615 -6.95 -0.78 38.52
C THR A 615 -8.31 -0.27 39.00
N VAL A 616 -9.39 -1.02 38.76
CA VAL A 616 -10.73 -0.74 39.29
C VAL A 616 -10.95 -1.36 40.66
N ASP A 617 -10.38 -2.53 40.92
CA ASP A 617 -10.53 -3.24 42.18
C ASP A 617 -9.23 -3.99 42.52
N VAL A 618 -8.40 -3.27 43.27
CA VAL A 618 -7.02 -3.62 43.62
C VAL A 618 -6.96 -4.88 44.48
N GLU A 619 -8.02 -5.23 45.20
CA GLU A 619 -8.10 -6.44 46.05
C GLU A 619 -8.07 -7.74 45.22
N ASN A 620 -8.38 -7.66 43.93
CA ASN A 620 -8.31 -8.77 42.97
C ASN A 620 -7.04 -8.74 42.09
N SER A 621 -6.05 -7.89 42.42
CA SER A 621 -4.72 -7.98 41.81
C SER A 621 -4.09 -9.30 42.24
N ALA A 622 -3.72 -10.15 41.29
CA ALA A 622 -3.30 -11.51 41.56
C ALA A 622 -2.02 -11.86 40.78
N THR A 623 -1.12 -12.57 41.45
CA THR A 623 -0.09 -13.38 40.80
C THR A 623 -0.67 -14.79 40.61
N GLY A 624 -0.54 -15.36 39.41
CA GLY A 624 -1.04 -16.71 39.14
C GLY A 624 -2.57 -16.84 39.17
N LEU A 625 -3.28 -16.04 38.36
CA LEU A 625 -4.71 -16.22 38.13
C LEU A 625 -5.01 -17.67 37.71
N GLN A 626 -6.12 -18.21 38.20
CA GLN A 626 -6.51 -19.59 37.95
C GLN A 626 -6.60 -19.86 36.43
N GLY A 627 -5.72 -20.72 35.92
CA GLY A 627 -5.63 -21.05 34.49
C GLY A 627 -4.41 -20.48 33.78
N TRP A 628 -3.64 -19.58 34.41
CA TRP A 628 -2.31 -19.22 33.93
C TRP A 628 -1.27 -20.23 34.41
N PRO A 629 -0.28 -20.58 33.58
CA PRO A 629 0.82 -21.43 34.01
C PRO A 629 1.68 -20.68 35.05
N GLU A 630 2.25 -21.43 35.99
CA GLU A 630 3.16 -20.87 37.02
C GLU A 630 4.42 -20.27 36.41
N GLU A 631 4.82 -20.75 35.22
CA GLU A 631 5.99 -20.32 34.47
C GLU A 631 5.59 -20.19 32.98
N ILE A 632 5.93 -19.06 32.34
CA ILE A 632 5.74 -18.86 30.90
C ILE A 632 7.08 -18.73 30.16
N ASP A 633 7.14 -19.23 28.92
CA ASP A 633 8.25 -19.07 27.98
C ASP A 633 7.78 -18.44 26.66
N PRO A 634 7.64 -17.11 26.58
CA PRO A 634 6.89 -16.50 25.49
C PRO A 634 7.55 -16.58 24.13
N SER A 635 6.75 -16.94 23.13
CA SER A 635 7.15 -16.90 21.72
C SER A 635 6.78 -15.57 21.07
N TYR A 636 5.49 -15.25 21.04
CA TYR A 636 4.94 -14.04 20.45
C TYR A 636 3.65 -13.61 21.17
N LEU A 637 3.28 -12.35 20.99
CA LEU A 637 2.04 -11.74 21.49
C LEU A 637 1.13 -11.38 20.32
N ILE A 638 -0.17 -11.58 20.50
CA ILE A 638 -1.23 -11.19 19.56
C ILE A 638 -2.11 -10.15 20.24
N LEU A 639 -2.28 -8.98 19.64
CA LEU A 639 -3.30 -8.00 20.02
C LEU A 639 -4.34 -7.96 18.90
N ALA A 640 -5.63 -8.08 19.20
CA ALA A 640 -6.66 -7.95 18.17
C ALA A 640 -8.01 -7.45 18.70
N THR A 641 -8.81 -6.86 17.83
CA THR A 641 -10.19 -6.44 18.08
C THR A 641 -11.16 -7.62 18.12
N ASP A 642 -12.38 -7.41 18.59
CA ASP A 642 -13.41 -8.45 18.66
C ASP A 642 -13.74 -9.02 17.27
N GLY A 643 -13.52 -8.25 16.20
CA GLY A 643 -13.66 -8.70 14.82
C GLY A 643 -12.85 -9.95 14.46
N LEU A 644 -11.74 -10.23 15.15
CA LEU A 644 -11.02 -11.50 15.09
C LEU A 644 -11.64 -12.54 16.04
N TRP A 645 -11.79 -12.17 17.32
CA TRP A 645 -12.10 -13.09 18.41
C TRP A 645 -13.53 -13.62 18.43
N ASP A 646 -14.48 -12.91 17.79
CA ASP A 646 -15.87 -13.33 17.66
C ASP A 646 -16.04 -14.57 16.78
N VAL A 647 -15.07 -14.84 15.90
CA VAL A 647 -15.14 -15.92 14.91
C VAL A 647 -13.99 -16.92 14.99
N MET A 648 -12.97 -16.63 15.80
CA MET A 648 -11.79 -17.48 15.97
C MET A 648 -11.43 -17.58 17.45
N ARG A 649 -11.21 -18.82 17.91
CA ARG A 649 -10.74 -19.09 19.29
C ARG A 649 -9.24 -18.87 19.42
N GLU A 650 -8.78 -18.58 20.61
CA GLU A 650 -7.39 -18.27 20.92
C GLU A 650 -6.44 -19.40 20.53
N GLU A 651 -6.79 -20.65 20.88
CA GLU A 651 -5.97 -21.81 20.53
C GLU A 651 -5.91 -22.03 19.02
N GLU A 652 -6.97 -21.68 18.30
CA GLU A 652 -7.02 -21.77 16.85
C GLU A 652 -6.14 -20.71 16.19
N VAL A 653 -6.23 -19.44 16.63
CA VAL A 653 -5.37 -18.36 16.14
C VAL A 653 -3.89 -18.70 16.40
N VAL A 654 -3.55 -19.16 17.61
CA VAL A 654 -2.18 -19.56 17.96
C VAL A 654 -1.72 -20.74 17.11
N ALA A 655 -2.55 -21.76 16.89
CA ALA A 655 -2.22 -22.88 16.00
C ALA A 655 -1.92 -22.42 14.57
N LEU A 656 -2.66 -21.42 14.06
CA LEU A 656 -2.44 -20.88 12.72
C LEU A 656 -1.12 -20.13 12.61
N VAL A 657 -0.78 -19.30 13.59
CA VAL A 657 0.51 -18.59 13.64
C VAL A 657 1.67 -19.60 13.75
N ASN A 658 1.56 -20.59 14.63
CA ASN A 658 2.54 -21.66 14.78
C ASN A 658 2.72 -22.47 13.49
N LEU A 659 1.62 -22.73 12.76
CA LEU A 659 1.67 -23.37 11.46
C LEU A 659 2.44 -22.51 10.43
N GLN A 660 2.24 -21.19 10.41
CA GLN A 660 3.04 -20.31 9.54
C GLN A 660 4.51 -20.30 9.96
N LEU A 661 4.82 -20.25 11.26
CA LEU A 661 6.18 -20.31 11.79
C LEU A 661 6.90 -21.59 11.35
N SER A 662 6.22 -22.74 11.40
CA SER A 662 6.78 -24.04 10.99
C SER A 662 7.12 -24.13 9.49
N ARG A 663 6.47 -23.31 8.65
CA ARG A 663 6.71 -23.24 7.20
C ARG A 663 7.89 -22.36 6.83
N ARG A 664 8.50 -21.66 7.80
CA ARG A 664 9.69 -20.86 7.56
C ARG A 664 10.85 -21.78 7.15
N PRO A 665 11.53 -21.54 6.02
CA PRO A 665 12.69 -22.35 5.65
C PRO A 665 13.74 -22.27 6.77
N LEU A 666 14.08 -23.44 7.34
CA LEU A 666 15.13 -23.56 8.34
C LEU A 666 16.45 -23.06 7.74
N ALA A 667 17.06 -22.05 8.35
CA ALA A 667 18.45 -21.72 8.08
C ALA A 667 19.29 -22.97 8.42
N THR A 668 19.88 -23.59 7.41
CA THR A 668 20.72 -24.79 7.60
C THR A 668 21.95 -24.42 8.43
N SER A 669 22.00 -24.84 9.70
CA SER A 669 23.26 -24.86 10.44
C SER A 669 24.01 -26.15 10.10
N THR A 670 25.14 -26.02 9.42
CA THR A 670 26.11 -27.11 9.28
C THR A 670 27.01 -27.10 10.52
N ARG A 671 26.87 -28.12 11.37
CA ARG A 671 27.82 -28.42 12.45
C ARG A 671 29.06 -29.07 11.87
N ASP A 672 30.23 -28.48 12.07
CA ASP A 672 31.52 -29.17 11.94
C ASP A 672 32.17 -29.40 13.30
N HIS A 673 32.89 -30.52 13.39
CA HIS A 673 33.51 -31.08 14.59
C HIS A 673 34.72 -30.28 15.07
N ALA A 674 34.49 -29.10 15.64
CA ALA A 674 35.34 -28.45 16.64
C ALA A 674 34.51 -27.32 17.25
N GLY A 675 34.21 -27.37 18.55
CA GLY A 675 33.23 -26.49 19.20
C GLY A 675 33.60 -25.01 19.28
N VAL A 676 33.55 -24.30 18.15
CA VAL A 676 33.55 -22.84 18.04
C VAL A 676 32.63 -22.44 16.88
N GLU A 677 31.59 -21.65 17.16
CA GLU A 677 30.71 -21.08 16.13
C GLU A 677 31.37 -19.86 15.49
N THR A 678 31.80 -20.01 14.23
CA THR A 678 32.16 -18.89 13.36
C THR A 678 31.60 -19.14 11.96
N CYS A 679 30.81 -18.19 11.46
CA CYS A 679 30.34 -18.18 10.08
C CYS A 679 31.48 -17.71 9.15
N ASP A 680 32.07 -18.61 8.37
CA ASP A 680 33.10 -18.28 7.37
C ASP A 680 32.51 -18.42 5.96
N LEU A 681 32.52 -17.32 5.20
CA LEU A 681 32.22 -17.27 3.77
C LEU A 681 33.54 -17.03 3.03
N SER A 682 34.20 -18.10 2.58
CA SER A 682 35.34 -17.98 1.66
C SER A 682 35.46 -19.16 0.69
N HIS A 683 35.40 -18.85 -0.61
CA HIS A 683 35.82 -19.72 -1.73
C HIS A 683 37.25 -19.34 -2.17
N PRO A 684 38.09 -20.27 -2.69
CA PRO A 684 39.47 -19.95 -3.07
C PRO A 684 39.65 -19.47 -4.54
N ASP A 685 40.46 -18.40 -4.67
CA ASP A 685 41.24 -17.74 -5.75
C ASP A 685 41.31 -18.32 -7.19
N ALA A 686 41.48 -17.55 -8.29
CA ALA A 686 42.45 -16.46 -8.58
C ALA A 686 42.13 -15.72 -9.94
N PRO A 687 42.97 -14.79 -10.49
CA PRO A 687 43.46 -13.51 -9.94
C PRO A 687 43.25 -12.30 -10.91
N GLY A 688 43.01 -11.08 -10.39
CA GLY A 688 43.21 -9.84 -11.17
C GLY A 688 42.44 -8.59 -10.72
N SER A 689 43.16 -7.65 -10.09
CA SER A 689 42.87 -6.21 -9.87
C SER A 689 41.82 -5.75 -8.83
N LYS A 690 42.36 -5.42 -7.63
CA LYS A 690 42.21 -4.20 -6.79
C LYS A 690 40.81 -3.67 -6.38
N SER A 691 40.41 -4.06 -5.15
CA SER A 691 39.77 -3.34 -4.02
C SER A 691 39.03 -2.01 -4.29
N SER A 692 37.80 -1.77 -3.81
CA SER A 692 37.46 -1.72 -2.38
C SER A 692 35.97 -1.97 -2.05
N SER A 693 35.74 -2.93 -1.13
CA SER A 693 34.69 -3.05 -0.10
C SER A 693 33.27 -2.50 -0.34
N GLY A 694 32.32 -3.41 -0.55
CA GLY A 694 30.88 -3.11 -0.49
C GLY A 694 29.99 -4.34 -0.65
N THR A 695 30.42 -5.50 -0.17
CA THR A 695 29.71 -6.78 -0.31
C THR A 695 29.04 -7.17 1.00
N SER A 696 28.06 -6.39 1.45
CA SER A 696 27.08 -6.79 2.49
C SER A 696 25.96 -5.75 2.63
N ALA A 697 25.19 -5.53 1.57
CA ALA A 697 23.87 -4.86 1.66
C ALA A 697 22.93 -5.29 0.52
N ARG A 698 23.28 -6.39 -0.17
CA ARG A 698 22.67 -6.85 -1.42
C ARG A 698 21.59 -7.92 -1.21
N SER A 699 20.99 -7.99 -0.01
CA SER A 699 20.06 -9.05 0.39
C SER A 699 18.99 -8.60 1.39
N MET A 700 18.58 -7.32 1.38
CA MET A 700 17.60 -6.78 2.35
C MET A 700 16.51 -5.91 1.70
N GLY A 701 16.10 -6.25 0.47
CA GLY A 701 15.01 -5.61 -0.27
C GLY A 701 13.88 -6.56 -0.68
N MET A 702 13.85 -7.76 -0.11
CA MET A 702 12.83 -8.78 -0.32
C MET A 702 12.43 -9.33 1.05
N LEU A 703 11.60 -8.61 1.79
CA LEU A 703 10.93 -9.09 3.00
C LEU A 703 9.83 -8.07 3.38
N GLU A 704 8.58 -8.31 2.96
CA GLU A 704 7.50 -8.12 3.93
C GLU A 704 7.88 -8.99 5.15
N SER A 705 7.80 -8.45 6.37
CA SER A 705 8.18 -9.22 7.55
C SER A 705 7.23 -10.42 7.67
N PHE A 706 7.75 -11.58 8.11
CA PHE A 706 6.95 -12.77 8.38
C PHE A 706 5.69 -12.44 9.23
N TRP A 707 5.87 -11.54 10.20
CA TRP A 707 4.80 -11.08 11.09
C TRP A 707 3.74 -10.26 10.34
N GLN A 708 4.13 -9.43 9.37
CA GLN A 708 3.20 -8.63 8.56
C GLN A 708 2.29 -9.53 7.71
N ASP A 709 2.87 -10.54 7.05
CA ASP A 709 2.11 -11.50 6.28
C ASP A 709 1.17 -12.32 7.16
N THR A 710 1.65 -12.72 8.35
CA THR A 710 0.86 -13.54 9.27
C THR A 710 -0.30 -12.75 9.88
N ALA A 711 -0.12 -11.47 10.20
CA ALA A 711 -1.21 -10.62 10.71
C ALA A 711 -2.31 -10.43 9.65
N ARG A 712 -1.92 -10.20 8.39
CA ARG A 712 -2.84 -10.13 7.25
C ARG A 712 -3.63 -11.42 7.06
N LYS A 713 -2.95 -12.57 7.15
CA LYS A 713 -3.58 -13.90 7.08
C LYS A 713 -4.67 -14.08 8.12
N LEU A 714 -4.39 -13.72 9.37
CA LEU A 714 -5.37 -13.85 10.47
C LEU A 714 -6.60 -12.97 10.23
N ALA A 715 -6.42 -11.72 9.80
CA ALA A 715 -7.53 -10.82 9.51
C ALA A 715 -8.43 -11.34 8.38
N TYR A 716 -7.83 -11.93 7.33
CA TYR A 716 -8.60 -12.55 6.25
C TYR A 716 -9.31 -13.83 6.69
N ASP A 717 -8.65 -14.69 7.48
CA ASP A 717 -9.28 -15.88 8.04
C ASP A 717 -10.54 -15.52 8.84
N ALA A 718 -10.49 -14.45 9.65
CA ALA A 718 -11.66 -13.95 10.37
C ALA A 718 -12.78 -13.52 9.42
N LEU A 719 -12.45 -12.79 8.36
CA LEU A 719 -13.42 -12.34 7.36
C LEU A 719 -14.11 -13.52 6.64
N VAL A 720 -13.35 -14.57 6.29
CA VAL A 720 -13.87 -15.79 5.65
C VAL A 720 -14.78 -16.56 6.60
N ARG A 721 -14.40 -16.65 7.88
CA ARG A 721 -15.17 -17.31 8.95
C ARG A 721 -16.46 -16.59 9.32
N GLY A 722 -16.72 -15.45 8.68
CA GLY A 722 -18.00 -14.76 8.76
C GLY A 722 -17.98 -13.55 9.67
N SER A 723 -16.81 -13.05 10.05
CA SER A 723 -16.71 -11.79 10.78
C SER A 723 -17.44 -10.69 10.01
N ARG A 724 -18.24 -9.93 10.73
CA ARG A 724 -19.03 -8.82 10.20
C ARG A 724 -18.50 -7.47 10.65
N ASP A 725 -17.38 -7.47 11.36
CA ASP A 725 -16.83 -6.29 12.00
C ASP A 725 -15.64 -5.68 11.24
N ASN A 726 -15.14 -4.56 11.76
CA ASN A 726 -13.76 -4.16 11.53
C ASN A 726 -12.83 -5.18 12.22
N ILE A 727 -11.66 -5.45 11.65
CA ILE A 727 -10.75 -6.49 12.13
C ILE A 727 -9.35 -5.90 12.24
N GLY A 728 -8.94 -5.53 13.44
CA GLY A 728 -7.58 -5.11 13.78
C GLY A 728 -6.79 -6.27 14.39
N VAL A 729 -5.61 -6.55 13.86
CA VAL A 729 -4.70 -7.62 14.34
C VAL A 729 -3.26 -7.11 14.37
N CYS A 730 -2.52 -7.38 15.43
CA CYS A 730 -1.09 -7.11 15.59
C CYS A 730 -0.39 -8.31 16.20
N LEU A 731 0.75 -8.70 15.61
CA LEU A 731 1.63 -9.78 16.07
C LEU A 731 2.98 -9.20 16.47
N ILE A 732 3.51 -9.60 17.62
CA ILE A 732 4.76 -9.09 18.20
C ILE A 732 5.67 -10.27 18.59
N ASP A 733 6.88 -10.31 18.03
CA ASP A 733 7.94 -11.27 18.33
C ASP A 733 8.56 -10.99 19.71
N LEU A 734 8.53 -11.98 20.60
CA LEU A 734 9.12 -11.87 21.93
C LEU A 734 10.44 -12.64 22.07
N GLN A 735 10.82 -13.48 21.10
CA GLN A 735 12.03 -14.32 21.14
C GLN A 735 13.26 -13.67 20.53
N ASN A 736 13.11 -12.95 19.41
CA ASN A 736 14.26 -12.45 18.64
C ASN A 736 14.80 -11.08 19.08
N ARG A 737 14.54 -10.68 20.32
CA ARG A 737 14.91 -9.34 20.82
C ARG A 737 16.41 -9.11 20.94
N ALA A 738 17.15 -10.14 21.33
CA ALA A 738 18.61 -10.08 21.44
C ALA A 738 19.30 -9.86 20.08
N VAL A 739 18.70 -10.37 18.99
CA VAL A 739 19.23 -10.24 17.63
C VAL A 739 19.19 -8.78 17.16
N VAL A 740 18.18 -8.01 17.59
CA VAL A 740 18.05 -6.58 17.26
C VAL A 740 18.97 -5.72 18.14
N HIS A 741 19.12 -6.05 19.42
CA HIS A 741 20.01 -5.32 20.33
C HIS A 741 21.49 -5.38 19.90
N VAL A 742 21.92 -6.48 19.26
CA VAL A 742 23.28 -6.64 18.69
C VAL A 742 23.44 -5.91 17.36
N LEU A 743 22.39 -5.81 16.54
CA LEU A 743 22.43 -5.08 15.27
C LEU A 743 22.40 -3.55 15.44
N GLU A 744 21.78 -3.06 16.52
CA GLU A 744 21.63 -1.62 16.81
C GLU A 744 22.79 -1.02 17.62
N THR A 745 23.66 -1.85 18.21
CA THR A 745 24.78 -1.40 19.08
C THR A 745 26.16 -1.41 18.42
N VAL A 746 26.28 -1.74 17.13
CA VAL A 746 27.57 -1.65 16.41
C VAL A 746 27.92 -0.17 16.18
N PRO A 747 28.97 0.38 16.80
CA PRO A 747 29.39 1.74 16.52
C PRO A 747 29.85 1.82 15.07
N THR A 748 29.30 2.74 14.28
CA THR A 748 29.88 3.11 13.00
C THR A 748 31.28 3.68 13.27
N GLY A 749 32.31 2.84 13.16
CA GLY A 749 33.70 3.24 13.32
C GLY A 749 34.05 4.31 12.31
N ARG A 750 34.16 5.57 12.77
CA ARG A 750 34.94 6.57 12.07
C ARG A 750 36.40 6.16 12.20
N MET A 751 36.97 5.69 11.10
CA MET A 751 38.41 5.65 10.91
C MET A 751 38.92 7.10 10.96
N ASP A 752 39.56 7.46 12.07
CA ASP A 752 40.39 8.65 12.14
C ASP A 752 41.58 8.45 11.21
N ALA A 753 41.67 9.31 10.19
CA ALA A 753 42.80 9.37 9.30
C ALA A 753 43.95 10.11 10.00
N ASP A 754 45.07 9.42 10.12
CA ASP A 754 46.40 9.95 10.42
C ASP A 754 46.64 11.30 9.74
N ARG A 755 46.92 12.33 10.55
CA ARG A 755 47.75 13.45 10.12
C ARG A 755 48.86 13.66 11.15
N HIS A 756 50.06 13.48 10.62
CA HIS A 756 51.35 13.69 11.26
C HIS A 756 51.49 15.03 11.96
N ASP A 757 52.24 14.95 13.05
CA ASP A 757 52.92 16.01 13.79
C ASP A 757 53.63 17.03 12.88
N ASP A 758 53.53 18.30 13.27
CA ASP A 758 54.64 19.25 13.19
C ASP A 758 54.54 20.21 14.39
N ASP A 759 55.53 20.08 15.27
CA ASP A 759 56.16 21.05 16.17
C ASP A 759 55.39 22.34 16.58
N ALA A 760 55.21 22.52 17.90
CA ALA A 760 56.11 23.39 18.69
C ALA A 760 55.47 23.90 20.01
N SER A 761 56.25 23.70 21.08
CA SER A 761 56.42 24.60 22.24
C SER A 761 55.28 24.81 23.26
N GLY A 762 55.62 24.49 24.51
CA GLY A 762 55.19 25.28 25.67
C GLY A 762 54.60 24.45 26.81
N ASP A 763 55.45 24.06 27.76
CA ASP A 763 55.36 24.43 29.19
C ASP A 763 53.96 24.30 29.86
N ASP A 764 53.75 23.69 31.03
CA ASP A 764 54.61 23.14 32.07
C ASP A 764 53.64 22.60 33.17
N TYR A 765 54.18 21.84 34.14
CA TYR A 765 53.58 21.41 35.42
C TYR A 765 52.62 20.20 35.48
N ALA A 766 53.26 19.06 35.76
CA ALA A 766 52.74 18.05 36.68
C ALA A 766 52.78 18.57 38.13
N LEU A 767 51.73 18.33 38.92
CA LEU A 767 51.88 18.02 40.35
C LEU A 767 50.78 17.06 40.84
N VAL A 768 51.28 15.95 41.37
CA VAL A 768 50.65 14.92 42.19
C VAL A 768 50.12 15.53 43.50
N GLY A 769 48.98 15.07 44.00
CA GLY A 769 48.49 15.40 45.34
C GLY A 769 47.22 14.66 45.75
N ASP A 770 47.42 13.61 46.54
CA ASP A 770 46.46 12.76 47.27
C ASP A 770 45.35 13.50 48.09
N LYS A 771 44.24 12.74 48.32
CA LYS A 771 43.17 12.87 49.36
C LYS A 771 42.19 14.04 49.17
N GLU A 772 40.87 13.90 49.26
CA GLU A 772 39.96 12.98 49.97
C GLU A 772 38.82 12.45 49.07
#